data_AF-A0A1S2P1I6-F1
#
_entry.id   AF-A0A1S2P1I6-F1
#
_cell.length_a   1.000
_cell.length_b   1.000
_cell.length_c   1.000
_cell.angle_alpha   90.00
_cell.angle_beta   90.00
_cell.angle_gamma   90.00
#
_symmetry.space_group_name_H-M   'P 1'
#
loop_
_entity.id
_entity.type
_entity.pdbx_description
1 polymer ?
#
loop_
_entity_poly.entity_id
_entity_poly.type
_entity_poly.pdbx_seq_one_letter_code
_entity_poly.pdbx_strand_id
1 'polypeptide(L)'
;MPCPVSVADGTWADLLGDVAHAESDLVRHLPRYAEALQTLTAAEPGLRGPLFDTVFVLGRAPRVTDLPADTVLAAGLSRDGDSLTLVLCHRWEVVGGDQAGRFATYLLAALRALTEAPEALHHEWSPVSDAEVAYQTHQLAGPHRELPDQRVHELFEEQVRLRPDDVAAVHNATVWTYAELNRRANRLAHTLLDAGLRAEDVVGVVMERNLEWLASVLAVLKAGGVYLPVEPQFPANRVADMLRRADCRHVLTRRGVSRSLDTALAQLPGLHTDYVEELLAAPGRVTNPKVPVEAGQSAYLYFTSGSTGTPKGAVCEHAGFLNHLLAKIEDLDVTAGAVVAQTAPQCFDISLWQLVAALAVGGRTVIVDQAAVEDVALLVMTLDKERVEVLQVVPSYLETVLAELNSAQRRLPHLRCVSVTGEALKKELVERWFATCPEVALVNAYGLTETSDDTNHEVMRRVPDQASVPLGRPIANVRVYVLDAALRPVPLGSPGEIAFSGVCVGRCYVNDEERTRAAFVSDPLVPGERMYRSGDFGRWLPDGRLEFLGRRDAQVKIRGFRIEIGEIENALLKAPGVRDSAVVVVGAGERRQLAAFCTGSELSSGRLAAALDEVLPAYMVPHHFYHLPELPLTGNGKTDRKALARVADELAGHDGRSVVQEPDGEAPRTETERRLAGLWADVLKVPATDIRRESHFFALGGTSLSLVRLAIGLDRVVSPRELKEAPLLADLAALVDARAGAVVTDPTKMAADADD
;
A
#
# COMPACT_ATOMS: atom_id res chain seq x y z
N MET A 1 15.64 -17.79 -35.71
CA MET A 1 16.44 -18.60 -34.75
C MET A 1 16.81 -17.68 -33.61
N PRO A 2 16.81 -18.15 -32.35
CA PRO A 2 17.29 -17.32 -31.24
C PRO A 2 18.77 -17.00 -31.47
N CYS A 3 19.13 -15.73 -31.47
CA CYS A 3 20.51 -15.26 -31.53
C CYS A 3 20.83 -14.61 -30.18
N PRO A 4 21.49 -15.33 -29.25
CA PRO A 4 21.85 -14.74 -27.97
C PRO A 4 22.98 -13.72 -28.20
N VAL A 5 22.66 -12.44 -28.01
CA VAL A 5 23.62 -11.34 -28.09
C VAL A 5 23.86 -10.82 -26.68
N SER A 6 25.12 -10.60 -26.32
CA SER A 6 25.50 -9.88 -25.11
C SER A 6 25.52 -8.39 -25.40
N VAL A 7 24.86 -7.58 -24.58
CA VAL A 7 24.86 -6.11 -24.69
C VAL A 7 25.68 -5.55 -23.52
N ALA A 8 26.97 -5.87 -23.50
CA ALA A 8 27.88 -5.42 -22.46
C ALA A 8 28.21 -3.93 -22.63
N ASP A 9 28.58 -3.26 -21.53
CA ASP A 9 29.03 -1.87 -21.58
C ASP A 9 30.23 -1.74 -22.53
N GLY A 10 30.10 -0.87 -23.54
CA GLY A 10 31.13 -0.63 -24.54
C GLY A 10 30.68 0.43 -25.54
N THR A 11 31.43 0.54 -26.63
CA THR A 11 31.09 1.43 -27.74
C THR A 11 30.04 0.80 -28.67
N TRP A 12 29.41 1.63 -29.49
CA TRP A 12 28.58 1.16 -30.59
C TRP A 12 29.32 0.21 -31.56
N ALA A 13 30.62 0.47 -31.80
CA ALA A 13 31.48 -0.39 -32.62
C ALA A 13 31.72 -1.76 -31.97
N ASP A 14 31.93 -1.82 -30.65
CA ASP A 14 32.07 -3.08 -29.91
C ASP A 14 30.79 -3.92 -30.03
N LEU A 15 29.63 -3.29 -29.81
CA LEU A 15 28.33 -3.96 -29.92
C LEU A 15 28.10 -4.55 -31.33
N LEU A 16 28.48 -3.82 -32.39
CA LEU A 16 28.43 -4.34 -33.76
C LEU A 16 29.36 -5.55 -33.96
N GLY A 17 30.57 -5.50 -33.40
CA GLY A 17 31.52 -6.60 -33.43
C GLY A 17 30.96 -7.86 -32.75
N ASP A 18 30.37 -7.69 -31.57
CA ASP A 18 29.76 -8.77 -30.80
C ASP A 18 28.57 -9.40 -31.52
N VAL A 19 27.68 -8.57 -32.08
CA VAL A 19 26.54 -9.02 -32.89
C VAL A 19 27.01 -9.79 -34.13
N ALA A 20 28.01 -9.28 -34.84
CA ALA A 20 28.57 -9.94 -36.03
C ALA A 20 29.23 -11.29 -35.68
N HIS A 21 29.89 -11.38 -34.53
CA HIS A 21 30.47 -12.63 -34.05
C HIS A 21 29.38 -13.66 -33.71
N ALA A 22 28.36 -13.25 -32.96
CA ALA A 22 27.23 -14.09 -32.60
C ALA A 22 26.46 -14.59 -33.83
N GLU A 23 26.26 -13.73 -34.83
CA GLU A 23 25.64 -14.10 -36.11
C GLU A 23 26.49 -15.13 -36.86
N SER A 24 27.80 -14.87 -37.02
CA SER A 24 28.72 -15.78 -37.69
C SER A 24 28.73 -17.18 -37.05
N ASP A 25 28.76 -17.24 -35.72
CA ASP A 25 28.73 -18.50 -34.98
C ASP A 25 27.38 -19.22 -35.12
N LEU A 26 26.26 -18.49 -35.09
CA LEU A 26 24.93 -19.04 -35.34
C LEU A 26 24.85 -19.69 -36.73
N VAL A 27 25.36 -19.02 -37.76
CA VAL A 27 25.40 -19.53 -39.14
C VAL A 27 26.28 -20.79 -39.22
N ARG A 28 27.43 -20.80 -38.54
CA ARG A 28 28.35 -21.95 -38.52
C ARG A 28 27.70 -23.21 -37.89
N HIS A 29 26.82 -23.03 -36.92
CA HIS A 29 26.23 -24.13 -36.14
C HIS A 29 24.76 -24.40 -36.46
N LEU A 30 24.20 -23.78 -37.49
CA LEU A 30 22.78 -23.82 -37.85
C LEU A 30 22.15 -25.22 -37.84
N PRO A 31 22.77 -26.30 -38.40
CA PRO A 31 22.18 -27.63 -38.41
C PRO A 31 22.04 -28.25 -37.02
N ARG A 32 22.97 -27.96 -36.10
CA ARG A 32 22.99 -28.50 -34.74
C ARG A 32 22.07 -27.72 -33.79
N TYR A 33 21.90 -26.42 -34.02
CA TYR A 33 21.04 -25.57 -33.21
C TYR A 33 19.56 -25.95 -33.32
N ALA A 34 19.08 -26.30 -34.52
CA ALA A 34 17.69 -26.70 -34.71
C ALA A 34 17.33 -27.97 -33.93
N GLU A 35 18.24 -28.94 -33.89
CA GLU A 35 18.10 -30.20 -33.14
C GLU A 35 18.17 -29.96 -31.61
N ALA A 36 19.12 -29.12 -31.16
CA ALA A 36 19.24 -28.73 -29.75
C ALA A 36 18.01 -27.96 -29.25
N LEU A 37 17.41 -27.09 -30.07
CA LEU A 37 16.21 -26.33 -29.71
C LEU A 37 15.00 -27.25 -29.51
N GLN A 38 14.82 -28.22 -30.42
CA GLN A 38 13.77 -29.23 -30.30
C GLN A 38 13.94 -30.06 -29.03
N THR A 39 15.19 -30.40 -28.68
CA THR A 39 15.52 -31.14 -27.46
C THR A 39 15.27 -30.33 -26.18
N LEU A 40 15.68 -29.05 -26.14
CA LEU A 40 15.46 -28.15 -25.00
C LEU A 40 13.98 -27.89 -24.74
N THR A 41 13.22 -27.63 -25.79
CA THR A 41 11.76 -27.37 -25.69
C THR A 41 11.00 -28.63 -25.24
N ALA A 42 11.50 -29.82 -25.57
CA ALA A 42 10.93 -31.09 -25.12
C ALA A 42 11.34 -31.48 -23.69
N ALA A 43 12.53 -31.06 -23.21
CA ALA A 43 13.07 -31.41 -21.90
C ALA A 43 12.50 -30.57 -20.75
N GLU A 44 12.03 -29.35 -21.02
CA GLU A 44 11.42 -28.47 -20.01
C GLU A 44 9.98 -28.08 -20.40
N PRO A 45 8.97 -28.93 -20.11
CA PRO A 45 7.56 -28.64 -20.39
C PRO A 45 7.02 -27.39 -19.65
N GLY A 46 7.78 -26.82 -18.72
CA GLY A 46 7.47 -25.61 -17.95
C GLY A 46 7.81 -24.29 -18.65
N LEU A 47 8.58 -24.29 -19.74
CA LEU A 47 8.83 -23.12 -20.59
C LEU A 47 7.53 -22.76 -21.36
N ARG A 48 6.62 -22.04 -20.69
CA ARG A 48 5.41 -21.51 -21.33
C ARG A 48 5.74 -20.22 -22.08
N GLY A 49 6.24 -20.34 -23.32
CA GLY A 49 6.42 -19.21 -24.24
C GLY A 49 7.44 -19.49 -25.36
N PRO A 50 7.44 -18.69 -26.44
CA PRO A 50 8.46 -18.80 -27.49
C PRO A 50 9.83 -18.37 -26.95
N LEU A 51 10.91 -18.95 -27.46
CA LEU A 51 12.29 -18.62 -27.06
C LEU A 51 12.71 -17.18 -27.42
N PHE A 52 11.95 -16.52 -28.29
CA PHE A 52 12.09 -15.14 -28.71
C PHE A 52 10.74 -14.65 -29.24
N ASP A 53 10.45 -13.37 -29.07
CA ASP A 53 9.22 -12.71 -29.54
C ASP A 53 9.48 -11.71 -30.68
N THR A 54 10.74 -11.43 -30.97
CA THR A 54 11.17 -10.44 -31.98
C THR A 54 12.06 -11.10 -33.04
N VAL A 55 11.81 -10.78 -34.31
CA VAL A 55 12.54 -11.33 -35.46
C VAL A 55 13.28 -10.21 -36.19
N PHE A 56 14.56 -10.40 -36.46
CA PHE A 56 15.31 -9.54 -37.38
C PHE A 56 15.51 -10.26 -38.72
N VAL A 57 15.04 -9.64 -39.80
CA VAL A 57 15.19 -10.14 -41.18
C VAL A 57 16.35 -9.40 -41.84
N LEU A 58 17.38 -10.15 -42.22
CA LEU A 58 18.58 -9.62 -42.86
C LEU A 58 18.43 -9.64 -44.39
N GLY A 59 18.91 -8.57 -45.03
CA GLY A 59 19.03 -8.47 -46.49
C GLY A 59 17.73 -8.25 -47.27
N ARG A 60 16.57 -8.13 -46.60
CA ARG A 60 15.29 -7.79 -47.23
C ARG A 60 14.29 -7.23 -46.21
N ALA A 61 13.24 -6.58 -46.70
CA ALA A 61 12.08 -6.25 -45.87
C ALA A 61 11.41 -7.53 -45.30
N PRO A 62 11.04 -7.54 -44.01
CA PRO A 62 10.12 -8.54 -43.48
C PRO A 62 8.77 -8.45 -44.20
N ARG A 63 8.12 -9.61 -44.30
CA ARG A 63 6.74 -9.80 -44.74
C ARG A 63 5.93 -10.30 -43.55
N VAL A 64 4.62 -10.15 -43.61
CA VAL A 64 3.71 -10.71 -42.58
C VAL A 64 3.92 -12.21 -42.38
N THR A 65 4.27 -12.94 -43.45
CA THR A 65 4.60 -14.38 -43.40
C THR A 65 5.89 -14.70 -42.64
N ASP A 66 6.73 -13.69 -42.38
CA ASP A 66 7.98 -13.84 -41.62
C ASP A 66 7.79 -13.66 -40.11
N LEU A 67 6.55 -13.51 -39.63
CA LEU A 67 6.19 -13.56 -38.21
C LEU A 67 5.77 -15.01 -37.88
N PRO A 68 6.65 -15.85 -37.30
CA PRO A 68 6.25 -17.13 -36.73
C PRO A 68 5.06 -16.99 -35.79
N ALA A 69 4.36 -18.11 -35.56
CA ALA A 69 3.43 -18.20 -34.45
C ALA A 69 4.11 -17.73 -33.14
N ASP A 70 3.37 -16.97 -32.34
CA ASP A 70 3.81 -16.45 -31.04
C ASP A 70 4.90 -15.35 -31.04
N THR A 71 5.38 -14.91 -32.21
CA THR A 71 6.22 -13.69 -32.31
C THR A 71 5.38 -12.43 -32.46
N VAL A 72 5.87 -11.31 -31.95
CA VAL A 72 5.15 -10.04 -31.84
C VAL A 72 5.58 -9.04 -32.92
N LEU A 73 6.89 -8.96 -33.19
CA LEU A 73 7.51 -7.93 -34.02
C LEU A 73 8.57 -8.55 -34.95
N ALA A 74 8.57 -8.13 -36.21
CA ALA A 74 9.65 -8.41 -37.16
C ALA A 74 10.17 -7.09 -37.73
N ALA A 75 11.48 -6.90 -37.69
CA ALA A 75 12.16 -5.73 -38.21
C ALA A 75 13.17 -6.14 -39.29
N GLY A 76 13.33 -5.32 -40.32
CA GLY A 76 14.41 -5.53 -41.29
C GLY A 76 14.62 -4.32 -42.17
N LEU A 77 15.77 -4.28 -42.81
CA LEU A 77 16.16 -3.21 -43.71
C LEU A 77 16.02 -3.68 -45.16
N SER A 78 15.37 -2.87 -45.99
CA SER A 78 15.34 -3.02 -47.43
C SER A 78 16.20 -1.94 -48.07
N ARG A 79 16.97 -2.30 -49.09
CA ARG A 79 17.77 -1.35 -49.86
C ARG A 79 17.14 -1.14 -51.23
N ASP A 80 16.96 0.12 -51.62
CA ASP A 80 16.56 0.54 -52.96
C ASP A 80 17.51 1.65 -53.45
N GLY A 81 18.44 1.30 -54.33
CA GLY A 81 19.56 2.17 -54.72
C GLY A 81 20.41 2.59 -53.51
N ASP A 82 20.44 3.91 -53.26
CA ASP A 82 21.14 4.54 -52.14
C ASP A 82 20.25 4.74 -50.90
N SER A 83 18.96 4.36 -50.98
CA SER A 83 18.03 4.46 -49.86
C SER A 83 17.98 3.16 -49.06
N LEU A 84 18.03 3.28 -47.74
CA LEU A 84 17.70 2.21 -46.80
C LEU A 84 16.35 2.49 -46.14
N THR A 85 15.45 1.53 -46.22
CA THR A 85 14.10 1.60 -45.63
C THR A 85 14.00 0.58 -44.50
N LEU A 86 13.75 1.06 -43.28
CA LEU A 86 13.36 0.21 -42.15
C LEU A 86 11.89 -0.19 -42.31
N VAL A 87 11.64 -1.49 -42.33
CA VAL A 87 10.28 -2.05 -42.38
C VAL A 87 10.03 -2.83 -41.10
N LEU A 88 8.92 -2.50 -40.44
CA LEU A 88 8.41 -3.23 -39.28
C LEU A 88 7.12 -3.96 -39.66
N CYS A 89 7.04 -5.23 -39.33
CA CYS A 89 5.79 -6.01 -39.34
C CYS A 89 5.46 -6.39 -37.90
N HIS A 90 4.24 -6.17 -37.46
CA HIS A 90 3.85 -6.46 -36.08
C HIS A 90 2.45 -7.07 -36.00
N ARG A 91 2.16 -7.76 -34.89
CA ARG A 91 0.81 -8.21 -34.55
C ARG A 91 0.02 -7.05 -33.96
N TRP A 92 -1.05 -6.64 -34.65
CA TRP A 92 -1.86 -5.49 -34.23
C TRP A 92 -2.58 -5.73 -32.90
N GLU A 93 -2.80 -6.99 -32.54
CA GLU A 93 -3.41 -7.41 -31.27
C GLU A 93 -2.50 -7.14 -30.05
N VAL A 94 -1.19 -6.97 -30.29
CA VAL A 94 -0.16 -6.80 -29.24
C VAL A 94 0.49 -5.41 -29.32
N VAL A 95 0.81 -4.96 -30.53
CA VAL A 95 1.44 -3.65 -30.79
C VAL A 95 0.54 -2.86 -31.70
N GLY A 96 0.01 -1.73 -31.22
CA GLY A 96 -0.79 -0.81 -32.03
C GLY A 96 0.07 0.00 -33.01
N GLY A 97 -0.56 0.62 -34.03
CA GLY A 97 0.14 1.41 -35.04
C GLY A 97 1.02 2.54 -34.47
N ASP A 98 0.52 3.26 -33.46
CA ASP A 98 1.28 4.34 -32.81
C ASP A 98 2.51 3.82 -32.06
N GLN A 99 2.40 2.64 -31.44
CA GLN A 99 3.52 1.99 -30.76
C GLN A 99 4.58 1.52 -31.76
N ALA A 100 4.15 0.92 -32.89
CA ALA A 100 5.05 0.53 -33.97
C ALA A 100 5.78 1.74 -34.58
N GLY A 101 5.08 2.87 -34.74
CA GLY A 101 5.69 4.14 -35.17
C GLY A 101 6.75 4.66 -34.19
N ARG A 102 6.51 4.55 -32.88
CA ARG A 102 7.51 4.88 -31.85
C ARG A 102 8.71 3.94 -31.91
N PHE A 103 8.51 2.63 -32.04
CA PHE A 103 9.61 1.67 -32.21
C PHE A 103 10.46 2.00 -33.45
N ALA A 104 9.84 2.34 -34.58
CA ALA A 104 10.56 2.78 -35.77
C ALA A 104 11.40 4.03 -35.48
N THR A 105 10.86 5.00 -34.74
CA THR A 105 11.57 6.22 -34.36
C THR A 105 12.80 5.92 -33.49
N TYR A 106 12.66 5.07 -32.47
CA TYR A 106 13.78 4.68 -31.61
C TYR A 106 14.87 3.91 -32.37
N LEU A 107 14.45 2.96 -33.23
CA LEU A 107 15.40 2.19 -34.06
C LEU A 107 16.15 3.09 -35.04
N LEU A 108 15.47 4.05 -35.68
CA LEU A 108 16.11 5.03 -36.55
C LEU A 108 17.08 5.94 -35.78
N ALA A 109 16.72 6.35 -34.56
CA ALA A 109 17.60 7.14 -33.71
C ALA A 109 18.86 6.35 -33.31
N ALA A 110 18.72 5.07 -32.95
CA ALA A 110 19.84 4.19 -32.64
C ALA A 110 20.77 4.01 -33.85
N LEU A 111 20.19 3.78 -35.04
CA LEU A 111 20.96 3.65 -36.28
C LEU A 111 21.75 4.92 -36.61
N ARG A 112 21.21 6.12 -36.36
CA ARG A 112 21.94 7.38 -36.53
C ARG A 112 23.06 7.54 -35.51
N ALA A 113 22.80 7.25 -34.24
CA ALA A 113 23.81 7.34 -33.19
C ALA A 113 25.01 6.43 -33.47
N LEU A 114 24.72 5.19 -33.87
CA LEU A 114 25.71 4.19 -34.29
C LEU A 114 26.59 4.68 -35.46
N THR A 115 26.01 5.34 -36.47
CA THR A 115 26.74 5.75 -37.68
C THR A 115 27.47 7.09 -37.51
N GLU A 116 26.95 7.99 -36.70
CA GLU A 116 27.54 9.31 -36.45
C GLU A 116 28.68 9.25 -35.42
N ALA A 117 28.55 8.38 -34.41
CA ALA A 117 29.52 8.27 -33.31
C ALA A 117 29.74 6.80 -32.89
N PRO A 118 30.37 5.97 -33.74
CA PRO A 118 30.58 4.54 -33.46
C PRO A 118 31.44 4.27 -32.22
N GLU A 119 32.30 5.21 -31.83
CA GLU A 119 33.15 5.11 -30.63
C GLU A 119 32.45 5.61 -29.36
N ALA A 120 31.21 6.13 -29.45
CA ALA A 120 30.45 6.55 -28.28
C ALA A 120 29.91 5.34 -27.51
N LEU A 121 29.81 5.49 -26.18
CA LEU A 121 29.31 4.45 -25.29
C LEU A 121 27.82 4.24 -25.50
N HIS A 122 27.43 3.05 -25.96
CA HIS A 122 26.02 2.76 -26.29
C HIS A 122 25.12 2.71 -25.03
N HIS A 123 25.68 2.33 -23.88
CA HIS A 123 24.96 2.29 -22.60
C HIS A 123 24.67 3.69 -22.01
N GLU A 124 25.43 4.71 -22.44
CA GLU A 124 25.18 6.11 -22.11
C GLU A 124 24.20 6.79 -23.07
N TRP A 125 23.85 6.14 -24.19
CA TRP A 125 22.88 6.67 -25.15
C TRP A 125 21.44 6.47 -24.66
N SER A 126 20.54 7.38 -25.04
CA SER A 126 19.11 7.27 -24.79
C SER A 126 18.32 7.34 -26.11
N PRO A 127 17.36 6.43 -26.33
CA PRO A 127 16.44 6.51 -27.47
C PRO A 127 15.38 7.62 -27.32
N VAL A 128 15.23 8.20 -26.13
CA VAL A 128 14.21 9.20 -25.84
C VAL A 128 14.70 10.57 -26.29
N SER A 129 14.01 11.17 -27.27
CA SER A 129 14.32 12.51 -27.77
C SER A 129 13.97 13.61 -26.78
N ASP A 130 14.58 14.80 -26.91
CA ASP A 130 14.23 15.99 -26.10
C ASP A 130 12.74 16.34 -26.16
N ALA A 131 12.10 16.13 -27.32
CA ALA A 131 10.66 16.35 -27.49
C ALA A 131 9.82 15.34 -26.68
N GLU A 132 10.26 14.09 -26.59
CA GLU A 132 9.61 13.08 -25.76
C GLU A 132 9.89 13.31 -24.27
N VAL A 133 11.11 13.72 -23.89
CA VAL A 133 11.41 14.15 -22.52
C VAL A 133 10.50 15.31 -22.11
N ALA A 134 10.33 16.32 -22.97
CA ALA A 134 9.43 17.44 -22.72
C ALA A 134 7.96 16.98 -22.63
N TYR A 135 7.53 16.03 -23.46
CA TYR A 135 6.20 15.44 -23.36
C TYR A 135 5.99 14.72 -22.02
N GLN A 136 6.92 13.84 -21.62
CA GLN A 136 6.83 13.13 -20.35
C GLN A 136 6.90 14.07 -19.13
N THR A 137 7.67 15.17 -19.23
CA THR A 137 7.87 16.12 -18.12
C THR A 137 6.73 17.13 -17.98
N HIS A 138 6.10 17.54 -19.08
CA HIS A 138 5.11 18.62 -19.07
C HIS A 138 3.69 18.16 -19.40
N GLN A 139 3.52 17.25 -20.36
CA GLN A 139 2.19 16.84 -20.84
C GLN A 139 1.61 15.67 -20.04
N LEU A 140 2.47 14.83 -19.44
CA LEU A 140 2.04 13.77 -18.51
C LEU A 140 1.99 14.24 -17.05
N ALA A 141 2.48 15.45 -16.75
CA ALA A 141 2.35 16.05 -15.44
C ALA A 141 0.87 16.31 -15.08
N GLY A 142 0.59 16.35 -13.79
CA GLY A 142 -0.71 16.77 -13.29
C GLY A 142 -1.02 18.21 -13.67
N PRO A 143 -2.31 18.58 -13.75
CA PRO A 143 -2.70 19.93 -14.14
C PRO A 143 -2.12 20.97 -13.17
N HIS A 144 -1.79 22.14 -13.67
CA HIS A 144 -1.40 23.24 -12.79
C HIS A 144 -2.62 23.77 -12.02
N ARG A 145 -2.49 23.90 -10.70
CA ARG A 145 -3.47 24.54 -9.84
C ARG A 145 -2.77 25.57 -8.96
N GLU A 146 -3.22 26.81 -9.03
CA GLU A 146 -2.77 27.84 -8.11
C GLU A 146 -3.23 27.49 -6.68
N LEU A 147 -2.28 27.40 -5.75
CA LEU A 147 -2.58 27.12 -4.35
C LEU A 147 -2.91 28.43 -3.63
N PRO A 148 -3.94 28.46 -2.78
CA PRO A 148 -4.21 29.65 -1.96
C PRO A 148 -3.06 29.85 -0.97
N ASP A 149 -2.79 31.10 -0.62
CA ASP A 149 -1.88 31.45 0.47
C ASP A 149 -2.56 31.24 1.84
N GLN A 150 -3.03 30.02 2.07
CA GLN A 150 -3.66 29.55 3.31
C GLN A 150 -3.14 28.14 3.63
N ARG A 151 -3.25 27.72 4.89
CA ARG A 151 -2.87 26.40 5.40
C ARG A 151 -4.15 25.68 5.78
N VAL A 152 -4.09 24.36 5.90
CA VAL A 152 -5.28 23.54 6.19
C VAL A 152 -6.04 24.01 7.45
N HIS A 153 -5.32 24.43 8.50
CA HIS A 153 -5.95 24.95 9.71
C HIS A 153 -6.62 26.33 9.51
N GLU A 154 -6.15 27.13 8.55
CA GLU A 154 -6.74 28.44 8.21
C GLU A 154 -7.99 28.27 7.34
N LEU A 155 -8.01 27.29 6.42
CA LEU A 155 -9.22 26.90 5.71
C LEU A 155 -10.33 26.47 6.68
N PHE A 156 -9.96 25.69 7.71
CA PHE A 156 -10.87 25.35 8.80
C PHE A 156 -11.35 26.60 9.56
N GLU A 157 -10.46 27.53 9.93
CA GLU A 157 -10.85 28.77 10.62
C GLU A 157 -11.79 29.64 9.80
N GLU A 158 -11.65 29.65 8.49
CA GLU A 158 -12.58 30.29 7.59
C GLU A 158 -13.98 29.66 7.68
N GLN A 159 -14.08 28.33 7.65
CA GLN A 159 -15.35 27.65 7.88
C GLN A 159 -15.93 27.92 9.27
N VAL A 160 -15.10 28.06 10.30
CA VAL A 160 -15.56 28.45 11.65
C VAL A 160 -16.22 29.83 11.65
N ARG A 161 -15.72 30.79 10.86
CA ARG A 161 -16.34 32.11 10.72
C ARG A 161 -17.66 32.05 9.95
N LEU A 162 -17.72 31.22 8.91
CA LEU A 162 -18.89 31.11 8.02
C LEU A 162 -20.02 30.29 8.64
N ARG A 163 -19.68 29.25 9.42
CA ARG A 163 -20.59 28.18 9.86
C ARG A 163 -20.32 27.76 11.32
N PRO A 164 -20.32 28.68 12.29
CA PRO A 164 -19.88 28.39 13.66
C PRO A 164 -20.72 27.30 14.35
N ASP A 165 -22.01 27.24 14.04
CA ASP A 165 -22.99 26.35 14.69
C ASP A 165 -23.25 25.05 13.89
N ASP A 166 -22.67 24.91 12.69
CA ASP A 166 -22.75 23.66 11.92
C ASP A 166 -21.91 22.57 12.61
N VAL A 167 -22.32 21.31 12.45
CA VAL A 167 -21.59 20.15 12.98
C VAL A 167 -20.28 19.99 12.21
N ALA A 168 -19.14 20.03 12.92
CA ALA A 168 -17.83 19.79 12.35
C ALA A 168 -17.42 18.33 12.45
N ALA A 169 -17.61 17.72 13.63
CA ALA A 169 -17.16 16.35 13.87
C ALA A 169 -18.07 15.59 14.83
N VAL A 170 -18.16 14.28 14.60
CA VAL A 170 -18.95 13.33 15.39
C VAL A 170 -18.08 12.15 15.79
N HIS A 171 -18.20 11.74 17.04
CA HIS A 171 -17.64 10.49 17.56
C HIS A 171 -18.62 9.89 18.55
N ASN A 172 -19.16 8.72 18.22
CA ASN A 172 -20.23 8.07 18.99
C ASN A 172 -21.43 9.02 19.21
N ALA A 173 -21.82 9.27 20.46
CA ALA A 173 -22.91 10.19 20.80
C ALA A 173 -22.45 11.65 20.95
N THR A 174 -21.14 11.93 20.84
CA THR A 174 -20.59 13.27 21.03
C THR A 174 -20.47 13.98 19.70
N VAL A 175 -20.94 15.22 19.67
CA VAL A 175 -20.94 16.08 18.49
C VAL A 175 -20.28 17.40 18.86
N TRP A 176 -19.33 17.87 18.07
CA TRP A 176 -18.79 19.22 18.18
C TRP A 176 -19.10 20.03 16.93
N THR A 177 -19.62 21.23 17.16
CA THR A 177 -19.74 22.27 16.13
C THR A 177 -18.37 22.82 15.72
N TYR A 178 -18.31 23.54 14.59
CA TYR A 178 -17.09 24.23 14.17
C TYR A 178 -16.53 25.17 15.25
N ALA A 179 -17.38 25.98 15.87
CA ALA A 179 -16.95 26.89 16.94
C ALA A 179 -16.44 26.14 18.19
N GLU A 180 -17.09 25.03 18.56
CA GLU A 180 -16.67 24.19 19.69
C GLU A 180 -15.35 23.48 19.46
N LEU A 181 -15.14 22.91 18.27
CA LEU A 181 -13.88 22.29 17.89
C LEU A 181 -12.76 23.34 17.85
N ASN A 182 -13.00 24.51 17.26
CA ASN A 182 -12.00 25.56 17.16
C ASN A 182 -11.58 26.09 18.53
N ARG A 183 -12.53 26.34 19.45
CA ARG A 183 -12.19 26.78 20.82
C ARG A 183 -11.32 25.78 21.56
N ARG A 184 -11.57 24.47 21.38
CA ARG A 184 -10.78 23.38 21.99
C ARG A 184 -9.39 23.28 21.38
N ALA A 185 -9.29 23.28 20.05
CA ALA A 185 -8.01 23.29 19.34
C ALA A 185 -7.17 24.52 19.70
N ASN A 186 -7.79 25.71 19.79
CA ASN A 186 -7.12 26.94 20.19
C ASN A 186 -6.57 26.85 21.61
N ARG A 187 -7.32 26.26 22.55
CA ARG A 187 -6.85 26.07 23.92
C ARG A 187 -5.61 25.22 23.97
N LEU A 188 -5.63 24.08 23.31
CA LEU A 188 -4.46 23.18 23.22
C LEU A 188 -3.27 23.88 22.53
N ALA A 189 -3.52 24.66 21.47
CA ALA A 189 -2.47 25.41 20.78
C ALA A 189 -1.81 26.46 21.68
N HIS A 190 -2.60 27.20 22.47
CA HIS A 190 -2.06 28.14 23.45
C HIS A 190 -1.27 27.43 24.55
N THR A 191 -1.70 26.25 25.00
CA THR A 191 -0.91 25.45 25.95
C THR A 191 0.44 25.06 25.38
N LEU A 192 0.49 24.57 24.13
CA LEU A 192 1.75 24.23 23.46
C LEU A 192 2.68 25.44 23.36
N LEU A 193 2.13 26.61 22.99
CA LEU A 193 2.89 27.86 22.92
C LEU A 193 3.40 28.32 24.29
N ASP A 194 2.58 28.20 25.34
CA ASP A 194 2.97 28.52 26.72
C ASP A 194 4.04 27.56 27.27
N ALA A 195 4.02 26.31 26.82
CA ALA A 195 5.05 25.31 27.08
C ALA A 195 6.35 25.56 26.30
N GLY A 196 6.37 26.55 25.40
CA GLY A 196 7.55 26.99 24.68
C GLY A 196 7.76 26.35 23.30
N LEU A 197 6.71 25.77 22.71
CA LEU A 197 6.75 25.23 21.34
C LEU A 197 7.22 26.31 20.35
N ARG A 198 8.21 25.98 19.53
CA ARG A 198 8.71 26.82 18.44
C ARG A 198 8.20 26.33 17.09
N ALA A 199 8.35 27.18 16.08
CA ALA A 199 8.05 26.81 14.70
C ALA A 199 8.83 25.54 14.32
N GLU A 200 8.12 24.59 13.72
CA GLU A 200 8.62 23.29 13.27
C GLU A 200 9.14 22.35 14.38
N ASP A 201 8.89 22.65 15.67
CA ASP A 201 9.09 21.67 16.74
C ASP A 201 8.10 20.50 16.56
N VAL A 202 8.58 19.27 16.74
CA VAL A 202 7.76 18.07 16.63
C VAL A 202 6.91 17.85 17.88
N VAL A 203 5.61 17.64 17.67
CA VAL A 203 4.63 17.30 18.71
C VAL A 203 4.09 15.90 18.47
N GLY A 204 4.41 14.99 19.39
CA GLY A 204 3.86 13.64 19.42
C GLY A 204 2.41 13.66 19.89
N VAL A 205 1.49 13.13 19.11
CA VAL A 205 0.09 12.95 19.53
C VAL A 205 -0.16 11.46 19.68
N VAL A 206 -0.36 11.03 20.92
CA VAL A 206 -0.34 9.61 21.30
C VAL A 206 -1.63 9.24 22.01
N MET A 207 -2.69 8.98 21.25
CA MET A 207 -4.01 8.63 21.77
C MET A 207 -4.85 7.89 20.74
N GLU A 208 -5.94 7.28 21.18
CA GLU A 208 -6.92 6.63 20.32
C GLU A 208 -7.74 7.66 19.51
N ARG A 209 -8.40 7.19 18.45
CA ARG A 209 -9.27 8.02 17.61
C ARG A 209 -10.46 8.52 18.41
N ASN A 210 -10.58 9.83 18.53
CA ASN A 210 -11.72 10.53 19.13
C ASN A 210 -11.69 12.02 18.72
N LEU A 211 -12.64 12.81 19.24
CA LEU A 211 -12.68 14.25 18.95
C LEU A 211 -11.49 15.02 19.56
N GLU A 212 -10.92 14.56 20.67
CA GLU A 212 -9.76 15.17 21.32
C GLU A 212 -8.49 15.03 20.46
N TRP A 213 -8.34 13.89 19.76
CA TRP A 213 -7.31 13.69 18.75
C TRP A 213 -7.45 14.70 17.61
N LEU A 214 -8.65 14.90 17.08
CA LEU A 214 -8.91 15.93 16.06
C LEU A 214 -8.54 17.33 16.53
N ALA A 215 -8.94 17.70 17.75
CA ALA A 215 -8.55 18.99 18.33
C ALA A 215 -7.04 19.12 18.51
N SER A 216 -6.36 18.04 18.89
CA SER A 216 -4.89 17.99 19.07
C SER A 216 -4.16 18.19 17.74
N VAL A 217 -4.60 17.52 16.66
CA VAL A 217 -4.04 17.72 15.31
C VAL A 217 -4.16 19.18 14.88
N LEU A 218 -5.36 19.76 14.99
CA LEU A 218 -5.57 21.17 14.64
C LEU A 218 -4.75 22.11 15.53
N ALA A 219 -4.58 21.78 16.82
CA ALA A 219 -3.80 22.58 17.76
C ALA A 219 -2.32 22.65 17.37
N VAL A 220 -1.73 21.52 16.99
CA VAL A 220 -0.33 21.44 16.53
C VAL A 220 -0.14 22.30 15.28
N LEU A 221 -1.03 22.16 14.28
CA LEU A 221 -0.95 22.94 13.04
C LEU A 221 -1.11 24.45 13.30
N LYS A 222 -2.04 24.85 14.18
CA LYS A 222 -2.26 26.26 14.56
C LYS A 222 -1.10 26.86 15.36
N ALA A 223 -0.38 26.04 16.11
CA ALA A 223 0.77 26.46 16.89
C ALA A 223 2.07 26.51 16.07
N GLY A 224 2.03 26.09 14.79
CA GLY A 224 3.18 26.02 13.90
C GLY A 224 4.13 24.85 14.18
N GLY A 225 3.65 23.83 14.90
CA GLY A 225 4.41 22.60 15.16
C GLY A 225 4.22 21.53 14.08
N VAL A 226 5.03 20.47 14.14
CA VAL A 226 4.96 19.32 13.24
C VAL A 226 4.22 18.18 13.92
N TYR A 227 3.12 17.74 13.33
CA TYR A 227 2.31 16.64 13.85
C TYR A 227 3.00 15.27 13.65
N LEU A 228 3.22 14.54 14.74
CA LEU A 228 3.69 13.15 14.74
C LEU A 228 2.64 12.24 15.41
N PRO A 229 1.91 11.41 14.65
CA PRO A 229 1.05 10.38 15.25
C PRO A 229 1.86 9.19 15.77
N VAL A 230 1.49 8.72 16.96
CA VAL A 230 1.97 7.45 17.50
C VAL A 230 0.81 6.65 18.07
N GLU A 231 0.74 5.36 17.74
CA GLU A 231 -0.29 4.49 18.34
C GLU A 231 0.07 4.21 19.80
N PRO A 232 -0.86 4.42 20.74
CA PRO A 232 -0.60 4.15 22.15
C PRO A 232 -0.39 2.66 22.43
N GLN A 233 -0.85 1.77 21.55
CA GLN A 233 -0.72 0.32 21.71
C GLN A 233 0.62 -0.24 21.23
N PHE A 234 1.47 0.56 20.58
CA PHE A 234 2.80 0.10 20.17
C PHE A 234 3.67 -0.25 21.38
N PRO A 235 4.64 -1.19 21.25
CA PRO A 235 5.56 -1.53 22.33
C PRO A 235 6.32 -0.30 22.86
N ALA A 236 6.58 -0.26 24.17
CA ALA A 236 7.09 0.92 24.86
C ALA A 236 8.40 1.43 24.27
N ASN A 237 9.31 0.50 23.94
CA ASN A 237 10.60 0.82 23.33
C ASN A 237 10.44 1.41 21.93
N ARG A 238 9.44 0.95 21.17
CA ARG A 238 9.14 1.49 19.83
C ARG A 238 8.58 2.90 19.92
N VAL A 239 7.63 3.15 20.84
CA VAL A 239 7.12 4.51 21.11
C VAL A 239 8.25 5.45 21.51
N ALA A 240 9.08 5.03 22.47
CA ALA A 240 10.20 5.83 22.94
C ALA A 240 11.24 6.09 21.83
N ASP A 241 11.54 5.10 20.98
CA ASP A 241 12.44 5.26 19.84
C ASP A 241 11.90 6.23 18.79
N MET A 242 10.62 6.13 18.43
CA MET A 242 9.96 7.06 17.49
C MET A 242 10.03 8.51 18.00
N LEU A 243 9.65 8.75 19.26
CA LEU A 243 9.68 10.09 19.87
C LEU A 243 11.11 10.64 19.92
N ARG A 244 12.10 9.81 20.30
CA ARG A 244 13.51 10.22 20.37
C ARG A 244 14.07 10.53 18.98
N ARG A 245 13.81 9.68 17.99
CA ARG A 245 14.29 9.86 16.61
C ARG A 245 13.73 11.12 15.95
N ALA A 246 12.51 11.50 16.30
CA ALA A 246 11.89 12.71 15.79
C ALA A 246 12.33 13.99 16.53
N ASP A 247 13.27 13.91 17.49
CA ASP A 247 13.59 15.00 18.44
C ASP A 247 12.33 15.63 19.06
N CYS A 248 11.34 14.78 19.39
CA CYS A 248 10.08 15.22 19.94
C CYS A 248 10.31 15.85 21.32
N ARG A 249 9.69 17.00 21.58
CA ARG A 249 9.78 17.71 22.88
C ARG A 249 8.45 17.81 23.60
N HIS A 250 7.35 17.81 22.85
CA HIS A 250 6.01 17.93 23.37
C HIS A 250 5.20 16.69 23.01
N VAL A 251 4.41 16.19 23.96
CA VAL A 251 3.48 15.08 23.75
C VAL A 251 2.09 15.48 24.21
N LEU A 252 1.10 15.35 23.33
CA LEU A 252 -0.32 15.40 23.67
C LEU A 252 -0.84 13.97 23.80
N THR A 253 -1.39 13.63 24.96
CA THR A 253 -1.94 12.29 25.25
C THR A 253 -3.13 12.37 26.21
N ARG A 254 -3.68 11.22 26.62
CA ARG A 254 -4.60 11.11 27.75
C ARG A 254 -3.99 10.26 28.86
N ARG A 255 -4.50 10.36 30.07
CA ARG A 255 -4.10 9.47 31.16
C ARG A 255 -4.61 8.05 30.92
N GLY A 256 -3.76 7.07 31.21
CA GLY A 256 -4.16 5.67 31.24
C GLY A 256 -4.56 5.09 29.88
N VAL A 257 -4.13 5.70 28.76
CA VAL A 257 -4.40 5.18 27.41
C VAL A 257 -3.80 3.79 27.23
N SER A 258 -2.54 3.60 27.64
CA SER A 258 -1.92 2.28 27.68
C SER A 258 -0.74 2.23 28.65
N ARG A 259 -0.50 1.05 29.23
CA ARG A 259 0.69 0.78 30.05
C ARG A 259 1.99 0.94 29.24
N SER A 260 1.93 0.63 27.96
CA SER A 260 3.07 0.72 27.06
C SER A 260 3.53 2.17 26.90
N LEU A 261 2.58 3.09 26.73
CA LEU A 261 2.85 4.52 26.68
C LEU A 261 3.40 5.05 28.00
N ASP A 262 2.78 4.70 29.13
CA ASP A 262 3.28 5.11 30.45
C ASP A 262 4.74 4.69 30.66
N THR A 263 5.07 3.46 30.23
CA THR A 263 6.44 2.93 30.28
C THR A 263 7.38 3.69 29.34
N ALA A 264 6.94 4.03 28.12
CA ALA A 264 7.74 4.78 27.16
C ALA A 264 8.05 6.20 27.64
N LEU A 265 7.05 6.91 28.18
CA LEU A 265 7.21 8.27 28.71
C LEU A 265 8.15 8.29 29.92
N ALA A 266 8.11 7.28 30.79
CA ALA A 266 9.04 7.14 31.90
C ALA A 266 10.51 6.99 31.45
N GLN A 267 10.77 6.49 30.23
CA GLN A 267 12.11 6.42 29.64
C GLN A 267 12.59 7.76 29.06
N LEU A 268 11.72 8.78 28.98
CA LEU A 268 11.97 10.06 28.33
C LEU A 268 11.62 11.24 29.27
N PRO A 269 12.36 11.41 30.40
CA PRO A 269 12.02 12.40 31.43
C PRO A 269 12.13 13.87 30.99
N GLY A 270 12.64 14.15 29.79
CA GLY A 270 12.73 15.50 29.21
C GLY A 270 11.54 15.91 28.35
N LEU A 271 10.58 15.01 28.11
CA LEU A 271 9.38 15.32 27.32
C LEU A 271 8.37 16.12 28.13
N HIS A 272 7.90 17.24 27.57
CA HIS A 272 6.74 17.94 28.07
C HIS A 272 5.48 17.16 27.67
N THR A 273 4.86 16.49 28.64
CA THR A 273 3.66 15.68 28.40
C THR A 273 2.43 16.39 28.95
N ASP A 274 1.48 16.65 28.07
CA ASP A 274 0.22 17.32 28.33
C ASP A 274 -0.95 16.34 28.18
N TYR A 275 -1.87 16.36 29.15
CA TYR A 275 -3.05 15.50 29.17
C TYR A 275 -4.27 16.26 28.65
N VAL A 276 -4.74 15.87 27.47
CA VAL A 276 -5.72 16.63 26.68
C VAL A 276 -7.05 16.80 27.43
N GLU A 277 -7.55 15.76 28.08
CA GLU A 277 -8.79 15.80 28.85
C GLU A 277 -8.75 16.82 30.00
N GLU A 278 -7.58 16.99 30.64
CA GLU A 278 -7.39 17.97 31.73
C GLU A 278 -7.37 19.39 31.16
N LEU A 279 -6.63 19.60 30.07
CA LEU A 279 -6.54 20.89 29.39
C LEU A 279 -7.88 21.35 28.82
N LEU A 280 -8.67 20.43 28.27
CA LEU A 280 -10.00 20.74 27.73
C LEU A 280 -11.04 21.00 28.83
N ALA A 281 -10.84 20.46 30.04
CA ALA A 281 -11.68 20.77 31.21
C ALA A 281 -11.32 22.12 31.87
N ALA A 282 -10.04 22.51 31.82
CA ALA A 282 -9.56 23.75 32.42
C ALA A 282 -9.94 25.00 31.61
N PRO A 283 -10.23 26.16 32.24
CA PRO A 283 -10.39 27.42 31.51
C PRO A 283 -9.07 27.81 30.83
N GLY A 284 -9.15 28.44 29.65
CA GLY A 284 -7.96 28.84 28.90
C GLY A 284 -8.29 29.77 27.74
N ARG A 285 -7.26 30.25 27.05
CA ARG A 285 -7.41 31.08 25.84
C ARG A 285 -8.04 30.26 24.72
N VAL A 286 -9.05 30.82 24.06
CA VAL A 286 -9.82 30.12 23.00
C VAL A 286 -9.85 30.88 21.67
N THR A 287 -9.14 32.01 21.58
CA THR A 287 -8.96 32.78 20.33
C THR A 287 -7.92 32.09 19.46
N ASN A 288 -8.05 32.19 18.13
CA ASN A 288 -7.06 31.63 17.21
C ASN A 288 -5.66 32.19 17.55
N PRO A 289 -4.63 31.33 17.69
CA PRO A 289 -3.25 31.77 17.78
C PRO A 289 -2.87 32.60 16.54
N LYS A 290 -2.08 33.65 16.72
CA LYS A 290 -1.56 34.47 15.61
C LYS A 290 -0.13 34.06 15.27
N VAL A 291 0.06 32.79 14.93
CA VAL A 291 1.36 32.23 14.55
C VAL A 291 1.46 32.23 13.02
N PRO A 292 2.42 32.93 12.41
CA PRO A 292 2.62 32.85 10.97
C PRO A 292 3.18 31.48 10.60
N VAL A 293 2.46 30.76 9.74
CA VAL A 293 2.90 29.46 9.20
C VAL A 293 3.11 29.59 7.71
N GLU A 294 4.28 29.21 7.21
CA GLU A 294 4.66 29.31 5.80
C GLU A 294 4.39 28.00 5.04
N ALA A 295 4.12 28.09 3.74
CA ALA A 295 3.82 26.93 2.91
C ALA A 295 4.97 25.90 2.87
N GLY A 296 6.22 26.37 2.96
CA GLY A 296 7.42 25.52 2.97
C GLY A 296 7.75 24.90 4.32
N GLN A 297 7.05 25.25 5.41
CA GLN A 297 7.28 24.67 6.74
C GLN A 297 6.73 23.24 6.83
N SER A 298 7.34 22.42 7.69
CA SER A 298 6.90 21.06 7.98
C SER A 298 5.55 21.07 8.68
N ALA A 299 4.60 20.27 8.17
CA ALA A 299 3.25 20.15 8.71
C ALA A 299 3.12 18.89 9.58
N TYR A 300 3.66 17.78 9.09
CA TYR A 300 3.58 16.50 9.77
C TYR A 300 4.76 15.61 9.39
N LEU A 301 4.97 14.57 10.20
CA LEU A 301 5.87 13.48 9.86
C LEU A 301 5.28 12.12 10.26
N TYR A 302 5.49 11.12 9.41
CA TYR A 302 5.01 9.76 9.62
C TYR A 302 6.18 8.78 9.58
N PHE A 303 6.27 7.90 10.56
CA PHE A 303 7.22 6.79 10.51
C PHE A 303 6.70 5.67 9.61
N THR A 304 7.52 5.28 8.65
CA THR A 304 7.33 4.09 7.83
C THR A 304 8.36 3.04 8.22
N SER A 305 8.09 1.77 7.93
CA SER A 305 9.08 0.70 8.08
C SER A 305 10.30 0.98 7.19
N GLY A 306 11.50 0.66 7.66
CA GLY A 306 12.76 0.92 6.94
C GLY A 306 13.48 -0.35 6.50
N SER A 307 14.07 -0.35 5.31
CA SER A 307 14.74 -1.52 4.71
C SER A 307 15.93 -2.04 5.52
N THR A 308 16.59 -1.20 6.33
CA THR A 308 17.66 -1.64 7.26
C THR A 308 17.12 -2.10 8.62
N GLY A 309 15.81 -2.22 8.77
CA GLY A 309 15.13 -2.66 9.98
C GLY A 309 14.98 -1.63 11.09
N THR A 310 15.08 -0.35 10.75
CA THR A 310 14.76 0.76 11.64
C THR A 310 13.77 1.71 10.95
N PRO A 311 12.68 2.12 11.64
CA PRO A 311 11.69 3.03 11.06
C PRO A 311 12.30 4.35 10.59
N LYS A 312 11.78 4.90 9.49
CA LYS A 312 12.17 6.20 8.92
C LYS A 312 11.00 7.17 8.96
N GLY A 313 11.19 8.36 9.54
CA GLY A 313 10.15 9.38 9.65
C GLY A 313 10.17 10.30 8.44
N ALA A 314 9.21 10.16 7.52
CA ALA A 314 9.10 11.03 6.35
C ALA A 314 8.45 12.36 6.74
N VAL A 315 9.11 13.48 6.46
CA VAL A 315 8.66 14.84 6.81
C VAL A 315 7.99 15.49 5.61
N CYS A 316 6.74 15.94 5.76
CA CYS A 316 5.98 16.61 4.69
C CYS A 316 5.71 18.08 5.03
N GLU A 317 5.66 18.91 4.00
CA GLU A 317 5.50 20.36 4.10
C GLU A 317 4.02 20.77 3.92
N HIS A 318 3.65 21.94 4.45
CA HIS A 318 2.28 22.46 4.37
C HIS A 318 1.76 22.59 2.94
N ALA A 319 2.60 22.97 1.98
CA ALA A 319 2.24 23.09 0.57
C ALA A 319 1.83 21.75 -0.04
N GLY A 320 2.61 20.70 0.19
CA GLY A 320 2.32 19.34 -0.29
C GLY A 320 1.04 18.80 0.34
N PHE A 321 0.88 19.00 1.65
CA PHE A 321 -0.34 18.62 2.37
C PHE A 321 -1.59 19.30 1.79
N LEU A 322 -1.55 20.63 1.63
CA LEU A 322 -2.66 21.38 1.07
C LEU A 322 -2.98 20.95 -0.35
N ASN A 323 -1.96 20.75 -1.19
CA ASN A 323 -2.15 20.31 -2.56
C ASN A 323 -2.84 18.93 -2.61
N HIS A 324 -2.37 17.98 -1.82
CA HIS A 324 -3.02 16.67 -1.71
C HIS A 324 -4.48 16.81 -1.23
N LEU A 325 -4.73 17.58 -0.17
CA LEU A 325 -6.07 17.78 0.39
C LEU A 325 -7.05 18.34 -0.65
N LEU A 326 -6.63 19.36 -1.41
CA LEU A 326 -7.46 19.95 -2.46
C LEU A 326 -7.72 18.98 -3.61
N ALA A 327 -6.76 18.12 -3.97
CA ALA A 327 -6.97 17.08 -4.98
C ALA A 327 -7.98 16.03 -4.49
N LYS A 328 -7.91 15.62 -3.22
CA LYS A 328 -8.92 14.74 -2.61
C LYS A 328 -10.31 15.36 -2.62
N ILE A 329 -10.42 16.64 -2.26
CA ILE A 329 -11.71 17.36 -2.25
C ILE A 329 -12.34 17.37 -3.64
N GLU A 330 -11.54 17.64 -4.68
CA GLU A 330 -11.98 17.69 -6.07
C GLU A 330 -12.35 16.30 -6.61
N ASP A 331 -11.43 15.34 -6.53
CA ASP A 331 -11.57 14.04 -7.19
C ASP A 331 -12.58 13.11 -6.48
N LEU A 332 -12.78 13.29 -5.16
CA LEU A 332 -13.78 12.55 -4.39
C LEU A 332 -15.11 13.30 -4.24
N ASP A 333 -15.24 14.48 -4.87
CA ASP A 333 -16.43 15.34 -4.82
C ASP A 333 -16.90 15.65 -3.39
N VAL A 334 -15.94 16.06 -2.54
CA VAL A 334 -16.19 16.47 -1.14
C VAL A 334 -16.79 17.87 -1.15
N THR A 335 -18.13 17.95 -1.20
CA THR A 335 -18.87 19.20 -1.24
C THR A 335 -19.03 19.85 0.15
N ALA A 336 -19.47 21.10 0.18
CA ALA A 336 -19.99 21.70 1.41
C ALA A 336 -21.15 20.85 1.96
N GLY A 337 -21.08 20.46 3.23
CA GLY A 337 -22.03 19.54 3.86
C GLY A 337 -21.73 18.04 3.69
N ALA A 338 -20.70 17.66 2.92
CA ALA A 338 -20.34 16.25 2.75
C ALA A 338 -19.96 15.59 4.08
N VAL A 339 -20.23 14.29 4.19
CA VAL A 339 -19.90 13.48 5.36
C VAL A 339 -18.76 12.53 5.01
N VAL A 340 -17.59 12.76 5.61
CA VAL A 340 -16.38 11.94 5.41
C VAL A 340 -16.16 11.04 6.62
N ALA A 341 -15.95 9.74 6.40
CA ALA A 341 -15.58 8.82 7.47
C ALA A 341 -14.06 8.80 7.69
N GLN A 342 -13.65 8.93 8.95
CA GLN A 342 -12.28 8.70 9.40
C GLN A 342 -12.18 7.28 9.94
N THR A 343 -11.57 6.39 9.16
CA THR A 343 -11.44 4.95 9.44
C THR A 343 -9.99 4.49 9.53
N ALA A 344 -9.05 5.22 8.94
CA ALA A 344 -7.64 4.83 8.91
C ALA A 344 -6.98 4.95 10.29
N PRO A 345 -6.01 4.07 10.62
CA PRO A 345 -5.23 4.22 11.85
C PRO A 345 -4.42 5.52 11.84
N GLN A 346 -4.22 6.11 13.02
CA GLN A 346 -3.63 7.44 13.19
C GLN A 346 -2.19 7.51 12.66
N CYS A 347 -1.47 6.39 12.73
CA CYS A 347 -0.11 6.22 12.24
C CYS A 347 0.02 6.07 10.71
N PHE A 348 -1.07 6.21 9.94
CA PHE A 348 -1.03 6.32 8.48
C PHE A 348 -1.42 7.72 8.04
N ASP A 349 -0.71 8.23 7.03
CA ASP A 349 -0.97 9.50 6.35
C ASP A 349 -2.39 9.63 5.82
N ILE A 350 -2.98 8.53 5.34
CA ILE A 350 -4.39 8.41 4.96
C ILE A 350 -5.33 9.01 6.03
N SER A 351 -5.01 8.82 7.32
CA SER A 351 -5.86 9.30 8.41
C SER A 351 -5.99 10.81 8.45
N LEU A 352 -4.98 11.55 7.98
CA LEU A 352 -4.93 13.00 8.13
C LEU A 352 -5.90 13.69 7.18
N TRP A 353 -5.95 13.29 5.91
CA TRP A 353 -6.89 13.90 4.97
C TRP A 353 -8.33 13.50 5.31
N GLN A 354 -8.58 12.24 5.72
CA GLN A 354 -9.91 11.80 6.17
C GLN A 354 -10.42 12.64 7.34
N LEU A 355 -9.50 13.06 8.21
CA LEU A 355 -9.80 13.84 9.40
C LEU A 355 -10.22 15.29 9.07
N VAL A 356 -9.58 15.92 8.09
CA VAL A 356 -9.65 17.38 7.87
C VAL A 356 -10.28 17.82 6.54
N ALA A 357 -10.45 16.94 5.55
CA ALA A 357 -10.96 17.33 4.22
C ALA A 357 -12.35 17.95 4.28
N ALA A 358 -13.29 17.31 5.00
CA ALA A 358 -14.62 17.86 5.20
C ALA A 358 -14.58 19.22 5.90
N LEU A 359 -13.68 19.38 6.88
CA LEU A 359 -13.53 20.59 7.68
C LEU A 359 -13.04 21.80 6.87
N ALA A 360 -12.31 21.57 5.78
CA ALA A 360 -11.83 22.62 4.90
C ALA A 360 -12.95 23.25 4.05
N VAL A 361 -14.05 22.52 3.80
CA VAL A 361 -15.12 22.92 2.88
C VAL A 361 -16.50 23.10 3.55
N GLY A 362 -16.58 22.98 4.87
CA GLY A 362 -17.85 23.12 5.61
C GLY A 362 -18.69 21.84 5.66
N GLY A 363 -18.06 20.67 5.48
CA GLY A 363 -18.66 19.35 5.72
C GLY A 363 -18.50 18.88 7.17
N ARG A 364 -18.73 17.59 7.43
CA ARG A 364 -18.49 16.98 8.75
C ARG A 364 -17.66 15.70 8.66
N THR A 365 -16.80 15.50 9.66
CA THR A 365 -16.00 14.28 9.81
C THR A 365 -16.64 13.34 10.83
N VAL A 366 -16.87 12.09 10.47
CA VAL A 366 -17.33 11.02 11.36
C VAL A 366 -16.12 10.18 11.76
N ILE A 367 -15.69 10.29 13.01
CA ILE A 367 -14.59 9.49 13.55
C ILE A 367 -15.14 8.12 13.92
N VAL A 368 -14.62 7.07 13.30
CA VAL A 368 -15.06 5.69 13.52
C VAL A 368 -14.10 4.99 14.47
N ASP A 369 -14.65 4.28 15.46
CA ASP A 369 -13.85 3.52 16.43
C ASP A 369 -13.10 2.35 15.77
N GLN A 370 -11.95 1.99 16.37
CA GLN A 370 -11.20 0.80 15.99
C GLN A 370 -12.05 -0.48 16.04
N ALA A 371 -12.88 -0.62 17.08
CA ALA A 371 -13.77 -1.78 17.20
C ALA A 371 -14.78 -1.88 16.04
N ALA A 372 -15.29 -0.75 15.55
CA ALA A 372 -16.18 -0.73 14.40
C ALA A 372 -15.42 -1.02 13.09
N VAL A 373 -14.17 -0.58 12.95
CA VAL A 373 -13.35 -0.98 11.79
C VAL A 373 -13.01 -2.47 11.82
N GLU A 374 -12.84 -3.07 12.99
CA GLU A 374 -12.60 -4.52 13.12
C GLU A 374 -13.87 -5.36 12.92
N ASP A 375 -15.05 -4.76 13.14
CA ASP A 375 -16.36 -5.37 12.91
C ASP A 375 -17.08 -4.69 11.73
N VAL A 376 -16.88 -5.23 10.52
CA VAL A 376 -17.41 -4.63 9.28
C VAL A 376 -18.94 -4.48 9.29
N ALA A 377 -19.66 -5.34 10.01
CA ALA A 377 -21.10 -5.19 10.19
C ALA A 377 -21.43 -3.90 10.96
N LEU A 378 -20.71 -3.66 12.06
CA LEU A 378 -20.83 -2.42 12.84
C LEU A 378 -20.36 -1.21 12.04
N LEU A 379 -19.29 -1.33 11.23
CA LEU A 379 -18.88 -0.27 10.30
C LEU A 379 -20.03 0.09 9.35
N VAL A 380 -20.57 -0.87 8.61
CA VAL A 380 -21.65 -0.63 7.64
C VAL A 380 -22.86 0.02 8.30
N MET A 381 -23.23 -0.42 9.51
CA MET A 381 -24.29 0.22 10.29
C MET A 381 -23.95 1.68 10.67
N THR A 382 -22.70 1.95 11.02
CA THR A 382 -22.22 3.29 11.36
C THR A 382 -22.23 4.20 10.13
N LEU A 383 -21.76 3.70 8.97
CA LEU A 383 -21.75 4.45 7.71
C LEU A 383 -23.17 4.86 7.29
N ASP A 384 -24.14 3.94 7.41
CA ASP A 384 -25.54 4.20 7.09
C ASP A 384 -26.18 5.18 8.07
N LYS A 385 -26.04 4.93 9.39
CA LYS A 385 -26.57 5.79 10.46
C LYS A 385 -26.06 7.23 10.34
N GLU A 386 -24.77 7.39 10.11
CA GLU A 386 -24.12 8.70 10.01
C GLU A 386 -24.18 9.29 8.59
N ARG A 387 -24.85 8.61 7.64
CA ARG A 387 -25.04 9.05 6.26
C ARG A 387 -23.73 9.42 5.57
N VAL A 388 -22.73 8.56 5.72
CA VAL A 388 -21.40 8.79 5.13
C VAL A 388 -21.50 8.83 3.61
N GLU A 389 -20.85 9.83 3.02
CA GLU A 389 -20.83 10.05 1.57
C GLU A 389 -19.50 9.67 0.93
N VAL A 390 -18.40 9.80 1.68
CA VAL A 390 -17.05 9.52 1.22
C VAL A 390 -16.34 8.60 2.22
N LEU A 391 -15.82 7.49 1.69
CA LEU A 391 -15.05 6.49 2.43
C LEU A 391 -13.73 6.23 1.71
N GLN A 392 -12.63 6.07 2.44
CA GLN A 392 -11.43 5.44 1.89
C GLN A 392 -10.99 4.28 2.77
N VAL A 393 -10.66 3.17 2.12
CA VAL A 393 -10.19 1.92 2.73
C VAL A 393 -9.14 1.28 1.82
N VAL A 394 -8.56 0.16 2.24
CA VAL A 394 -7.65 -0.61 1.38
C VAL A 394 -8.45 -1.63 0.54
N PRO A 395 -7.99 -2.04 -0.66
CA PRO A 395 -8.69 -3.01 -1.50
C PRO A 395 -9.13 -4.29 -0.77
N SER A 396 -8.26 -4.90 0.04
CA SER A 396 -8.63 -6.09 0.83
C SER A 396 -9.79 -5.83 1.78
N TYR A 397 -9.86 -4.65 2.38
CA TYR A 397 -10.92 -4.31 3.31
C TYR A 397 -12.24 -4.02 2.57
N LEU A 398 -12.17 -3.39 1.39
CA LEU A 398 -13.31 -3.18 0.51
C LEU A 398 -13.98 -4.50 0.10
N GLU A 399 -13.23 -5.57 -0.17
CA GLU A 399 -13.80 -6.89 -0.45
C GLU A 399 -14.72 -7.38 0.67
N THR A 400 -14.38 -7.08 1.92
CA THR A 400 -15.15 -7.53 3.09
C THR A 400 -16.35 -6.62 3.35
N VAL A 401 -16.21 -5.31 3.16
CA VAL A 401 -17.37 -4.40 3.11
C VAL A 401 -18.37 -4.87 2.06
N LEU A 402 -17.89 -5.25 0.88
CA LEU A 402 -18.72 -5.74 -0.21
C LEU A 402 -19.39 -7.09 0.12
N ALA A 403 -18.68 -8.00 0.77
CA ALA A 403 -19.25 -9.27 1.23
C ALA A 403 -20.37 -9.04 2.25
N GLU A 404 -20.15 -8.10 3.19
CA GLU A 404 -21.13 -7.70 4.20
C GLU A 404 -22.38 -7.08 3.56
N LEU A 405 -22.24 -6.10 2.66
CA LEU A 405 -23.36 -5.47 1.97
C LEU A 405 -24.24 -6.50 1.24
N ASN A 406 -23.61 -7.46 0.55
CA ASN A 406 -24.34 -8.51 -0.17
C ASN A 406 -25.03 -9.49 0.80
N SER A 407 -24.36 -9.94 1.86
CA SER A 407 -24.93 -10.89 2.82
C SER A 407 -26.10 -10.29 3.59
N ALA A 408 -25.95 -9.07 4.12
CA ALA A 408 -27.02 -8.39 4.84
C ALA A 408 -28.09 -7.76 3.92
N GLN A 409 -27.94 -7.88 2.59
CA GLN A 409 -28.79 -7.21 1.59
C GLN A 409 -28.94 -5.70 1.87
N ARG A 410 -27.86 -5.08 2.36
CA ARG A 410 -27.83 -3.67 2.75
C ARG A 410 -27.31 -2.82 1.60
N ARG A 411 -27.82 -1.59 1.54
CA ARG A 411 -27.30 -0.54 0.67
C ARG A 411 -26.85 0.64 1.52
N LEU A 412 -25.90 1.41 1.01
CA LEU A 412 -25.46 2.67 1.61
C LEU A 412 -25.95 3.81 0.71
N PRO A 413 -27.21 4.27 0.86
CA PRO A 413 -27.85 5.18 -0.09
C PRO A 413 -27.21 6.57 -0.16
N HIS A 414 -26.44 6.95 0.87
CA HIS A 414 -25.73 8.23 0.93
C HIS A 414 -24.30 8.15 0.40
N LEU A 415 -23.73 6.95 0.25
CA LEU A 415 -22.36 6.78 -0.19
C LEU A 415 -22.25 7.16 -1.68
N ARG A 416 -21.42 8.16 -2.00
CA ARG A 416 -21.23 8.68 -3.37
C ARG A 416 -19.88 8.26 -3.95
N CYS A 417 -18.87 8.13 -3.10
CA CYS A 417 -17.51 7.82 -3.51
C CYS A 417 -16.80 6.91 -2.51
N VAL A 418 -16.13 5.88 -3.03
CA VAL A 418 -15.15 5.08 -2.30
C VAL A 418 -13.79 5.23 -2.95
N SER A 419 -12.81 5.66 -2.20
CA SER A 419 -11.41 5.59 -2.62
C SER A 419 -10.75 4.34 -2.04
N VAL A 420 -9.84 3.74 -2.79
CA VAL A 420 -8.94 2.70 -2.30
C VAL A 420 -7.49 3.07 -2.56
N THR A 421 -6.62 2.83 -1.58
CA THR A 421 -5.17 3.06 -1.70
C THR A 421 -4.41 2.01 -0.88
N GLY A 422 -3.09 2.01 -0.98
CA GLY A 422 -2.23 1.14 -0.17
C GLY A 422 -2.09 -0.30 -0.65
N GLU A 423 -2.83 -0.75 -1.67
CA GLU A 423 -2.61 -2.05 -2.33
C GLU A 423 -2.94 -1.97 -3.82
N ALA A 424 -2.46 -2.94 -4.60
CA ALA A 424 -2.86 -3.05 -6.00
C ALA A 424 -4.34 -3.44 -6.10
N LEU A 425 -5.14 -2.62 -6.79
CA LEU A 425 -6.55 -2.90 -7.03
C LEU A 425 -6.72 -3.90 -8.18
N LYS A 426 -7.47 -4.96 -7.91
CA LYS A 426 -7.77 -6.02 -8.88
C LYS A 426 -9.03 -5.72 -9.66
N LYS A 427 -9.04 -6.05 -10.96
CA LYS A 427 -10.21 -5.85 -11.83
C LYS A 427 -11.44 -6.60 -11.35
N GLU A 428 -11.28 -7.81 -10.84
CA GLU A 428 -12.39 -8.64 -10.34
C GLU A 428 -13.11 -7.99 -9.15
N LEU A 429 -12.38 -7.24 -8.31
CA LEU A 429 -12.98 -6.47 -7.23
C LEU A 429 -13.78 -5.28 -7.77
N VAL A 430 -13.27 -4.60 -8.81
CA VAL A 430 -13.98 -3.49 -9.48
C VAL A 430 -15.27 -3.98 -10.12
N GLU A 431 -15.25 -5.13 -10.78
CA GLU A 431 -16.43 -5.77 -11.38
C GLU A 431 -17.49 -6.08 -10.33
N ARG A 432 -17.10 -6.71 -9.22
CA ARG A 432 -18.02 -7.01 -8.11
C ARG A 432 -18.54 -5.73 -7.45
N TRP A 433 -17.70 -4.69 -7.32
CA TRP A 433 -18.11 -3.42 -6.75
C TRP A 433 -19.22 -2.76 -7.57
N PHE A 434 -19.03 -2.60 -8.88
CA PHE A 434 -20.05 -1.98 -9.74
C PHE A 434 -21.29 -2.86 -9.94
N ALA A 435 -21.21 -4.18 -9.72
CA ALA A 435 -22.38 -5.05 -9.68
C ALA A 435 -23.27 -4.79 -8.44
N THR A 436 -22.68 -4.49 -7.28
CA THR A 436 -23.43 -4.21 -6.04
C THR A 436 -23.76 -2.72 -5.87
N CYS A 437 -22.85 -1.83 -6.25
CA CYS A 437 -22.91 -0.38 -6.03
C CYS A 437 -22.68 0.41 -7.35
N PRO A 438 -23.53 0.26 -8.38
CA PRO A 438 -23.29 0.84 -9.71
C PRO A 438 -23.21 2.38 -9.73
N GLU A 439 -23.90 3.05 -8.80
CA GLU A 439 -23.95 4.51 -8.71
C GLU A 439 -22.79 5.13 -7.92
N VAL A 440 -21.98 4.31 -7.22
CA VAL A 440 -20.94 4.78 -6.31
C VAL A 440 -19.60 4.77 -7.03
N ALA A 441 -18.96 5.95 -7.13
CA ALA A 441 -17.65 6.08 -7.75
C ALA A 441 -16.61 5.24 -6.99
N LEU A 442 -15.69 4.61 -7.73
CA LEU A 442 -14.54 3.92 -7.15
C LEU A 442 -13.26 4.61 -7.62
N VAL A 443 -12.45 5.10 -6.69
CA VAL A 443 -11.20 5.81 -7.00
C VAL A 443 -10.01 4.93 -6.61
N ASN A 444 -9.24 4.48 -7.60
CA ASN A 444 -7.94 3.84 -7.33
C ASN A 444 -6.91 4.96 -7.11
N ALA A 445 -6.44 5.10 -5.87
CA ALA A 445 -5.48 6.10 -5.48
C ALA A 445 -4.11 5.46 -5.22
N TYR A 446 -3.06 6.21 -5.51
CA TYR A 446 -1.69 5.78 -5.32
C TYR A 446 -0.81 6.94 -4.92
N GLY A 447 0.04 6.68 -3.93
CA GLY A 447 1.16 7.53 -3.56
C GLY A 447 1.94 6.91 -2.40
N LEU A 448 2.85 7.69 -1.84
CA LEU A 448 3.71 7.30 -0.74
C LEU A 448 3.75 8.41 0.31
N THR A 449 4.07 8.03 1.54
CA THR A 449 4.24 8.97 2.65
C THR A 449 5.27 10.06 2.34
N GLU A 450 6.34 9.73 1.62
CA GLU A 450 7.37 10.68 1.21
C GLU A 450 6.91 11.71 0.16
N THR A 451 5.71 11.53 -0.42
CA THR A 451 5.12 12.38 -1.45
C THR A 451 3.80 13.00 -1.01
N SER A 452 3.65 13.27 0.29
CA SER A 452 2.46 13.89 0.86
C SER A 452 1.16 13.11 0.57
N ASP A 453 1.19 11.79 0.79
CA ASP A 453 0.09 10.84 0.55
C ASP A 453 -0.12 10.54 -0.95
N ASP A 454 -1.35 10.60 -1.49
CA ASP A 454 -1.66 10.17 -2.85
C ASP A 454 -1.14 11.16 -3.92
N THR A 455 -0.50 10.65 -4.96
CA THR A 455 0.05 11.41 -6.11
C THR A 455 -0.74 11.19 -7.39
N ASN A 456 -1.52 10.12 -7.47
CA ASN A 456 -2.31 9.75 -8.63
C ASN A 456 -3.71 9.29 -8.23
N HIS A 457 -4.70 9.61 -9.06
CA HIS A 457 -6.07 9.12 -8.92
C HIS A 457 -6.59 8.59 -10.27
N GLU A 458 -7.20 7.40 -10.23
CA GLU A 458 -8.06 6.88 -11.31
C GLU A 458 -9.50 6.86 -10.80
N VAL A 459 -10.31 7.84 -11.23
CA VAL A 459 -11.72 7.94 -10.87
C VAL A 459 -12.57 7.10 -11.82
N MET A 460 -13.12 5.99 -11.31
CA MET A 460 -13.92 5.04 -12.11
C MET A 460 -15.41 5.19 -11.79
N ARG A 461 -16.23 5.19 -12.85
CA ARG A 461 -17.71 5.09 -12.78
C ARG A 461 -18.26 3.83 -13.44
N ARG A 462 -17.35 3.00 -13.97
CA ARG A 462 -17.62 1.72 -14.61
C ARG A 462 -16.35 0.88 -14.57
N VAL A 463 -16.49 -0.41 -14.84
CA VAL A 463 -15.34 -1.31 -14.97
C VAL A 463 -14.44 -0.85 -16.13
N PRO A 464 -13.12 -0.74 -15.93
CA PRO A 464 -12.19 -0.41 -17.01
C PRO A 464 -12.09 -1.56 -18.02
N ASP A 465 -11.93 -1.22 -19.30
CA ASP A 465 -11.80 -2.21 -20.38
C ASP A 465 -10.49 -3.00 -20.27
N GLN A 466 -9.44 -2.37 -19.73
CA GLN A 466 -8.10 -2.95 -19.55
C GLN A 466 -8.09 -4.14 -18.59
N ALA A 467 -7.13 -5.05 -18.74
CA ALA A 467 -6.99 -6.22 -17.86
C ALA A 467 -6.49 -5.84 -16.45
N SER A 468 -5.57 -4.89 -16.36
CA SER A 468 -5.08 -4.28 -15.12
C SER A 468 -5.82 -2.97 -14.85
N VAL A 469 -6.00 -2.64 -13.56
CA VAL A 469 -6.52 -1.33 -13.15
C VAL A 469 -5.35 -0.35 -13.06
N PRO A 470 -5.31 0.71 -13.88
CA PRO A 470 -4.22 1.68 -13.82
C PRO A 470 -4.27 2.50 -12.54
N LEU A 471 -3.15 3.14 -12.22
CA LEU A 471 -3.04 4.12 -11.13
C LEU A 471 -3.60 5.49 -11.52
N GLY A 472 -3.99 5.67 -12.78
CA GLY A 472 -4.56 6.91 -13.31
C GLY A 472 -3.51 7.94 -13.65
N ARG A 473 -3.90 9.22 -13.61
CA ARG A 473 -3.05 10.36 -13.93
C ARG A 473 -2.56 11.06 -12.66
N PRO A 474 -1.43 11.79 -12.72
CA PRO A 474 -0.97 12.56 -11.57
C PRO A 474 -1.98 13.63 -11.17
N ILE A 475 -2.14 13.85 -9.86
CA ILE A 475 -2.96 14.93 -9.32
C ILE A 475 -2.32 16.29 -9.60
N ALA A 476 -3.08 17.38 -9.39
CA ALA A 476 -2.61 18.72 -9.67
C ALA A 476 -1.22 19.03 -9.05
N ASN A 477 -0.39 19.77 -9.78
CA ASN A 477 0.96 20.19 -9.40
C ASN A 477 1.98 19.06 -9.14
N VAL A 478 1.66 17.81 -9.49
CA VAL A 478 2.56 16.66 -9.33
C VAL A 478 3.14 16.25 -10.67
N ARG A 479 4.46 16.02 -10.70
CA ARG A 479 5.14 15.37 -11.82
C ARG A 479 5.48 13.94 -11.42
N VAL A 480 5.21 13.02 -12.34
CA VAL A 480 5.60 11.61 -12.21
C VAL A 480 6.51 11.27 -13.37
N TYR A 481 7.57 10.55 -13.08
CA TYR A 481 8.51 10.05 -14.07
C TYR A 481 8.61 8.53 -14.00
N VAL A 482 8.97 7.91 -15.12
CA VAL A 482 9.39 6.51 -15.18
C VAL A 482 10.82 6.53 -15.71
N LEU A 483 11.77 6.18 -14.86
CA LEU A 483 13.20 6.45 -15.07
C LEU A 483 14.04 5.17 -15.15
N ASP A 484 15.17 5.26 -15.84
CA ASP A 484 16.23 4.28 -15.78
C ASP A 484 17.16 4.49 -14.56
N ALA A 485 18.19 3.65 -14.43
CA ALA A 485 19.14 3.73 -13.33
C ALA A 485 19.99 5.02 -13.34
N ALA A 486 20.07 5.71 -14.47
CA ALA A 486 20.78 6.99 -14.64
C ALA A 486 19.84 8.21 -14.48
N LEU A 487 18.62 8.00 -13.98
CA LEU A 487 17.58 9.03 -13.79
C LEU A 487 17.12 9.70 -15.09
N ARG A 488 17.18 8.98 -16.22
CA ARG A 488 16.67 9.44 -17.52
C ARG A 488 15.30 8.83 -17.77
N PRO A 489 14.34 9.57 -18.37
CA PRO A 489 13.06 8.99 -18.78
C PRO A 489 13.26 7.79 -19.71
N VAL A 490 12.53 6.71 -19.44
CA VAL A 490 12.49 5.54 -20.34
C VAL A 490 11.51 5.80 -21.49
N PRO A 491 11.62 5.08 -22.62
CA PRO A 491 10.63 5.14 -23.68
C PRO A 491 9.20 4.89 -23.19
N LEU A 492 8.21 5.59 -23.75
CA LEU A 492 6.80 5.33 -23.42
C LEU A 492 6.42 3.85 -23.60
N GLY A 493 5.86 3.25 -22.55
CA GLY A 493 5.49 1.83 -22.49
C GLY A 493 6.59 0.90 -21.96
N SER A 494 7.83 1.37 -21.83
CA SER A 494 8.90 0.61 -21.17
C SER A 494 8.78 0.69 -19.65
N PRO A 495 9.14 -0.41 -18.94
CA PRO A 495 9.21 -0.39 -17.48
C PRO A 495 10.39 0.45 -16.98
N GLY A 496 10.21 1.13 -15.86
CA GLY A 496 11.27 1.85 -15.15
C GLY A 496 10.87 2.18 -13.70
N GLU A 497 11.79 2.79 -12.95
CA GLU A 497 11.55 3.24 -11.59
C GLU A 497 10.59 4.46 -11.60
N ILE A 498 9.51 4.41 -10.83
CA ILE A 498 8.60 5.54 -10.64
C ILE A 498 9.27 6.56 -9.72
N ALA A 499 9.34 7.81 -10.14
CA ALA A 499 9.83 8.92 -9.33
C ALA A 499 8.86 10.09 -9.37
N PHE A 500 8.93 10.95 -8.35
CA PHE A 500 8.00 12.07 -8.18
C PHE A 500 8.75 13.38 -8.02
N SER A 501 8.18 14.46 -8.54
CA SER A 501 8.69 15.82 -8.43
C SER A 501 7.53 16.81 -8.31
N GLY A 502 7.81 18.04 -7.89
CA GLY A 502 6.81 19.05 -7.59
C GLY A 502 6.47 19.12 -6.11
N VAL A 503 5.37 19.83 -5.82
CA VAL A 503 4.96 20.23 -4.47
C VAL A 503 4.67 19.05 -3.52
N CYS A 504 4.43 17.85 -4.05
CA CYS A 504 4.15 16.67 -3.25
C CYS A 504 5.38 16.14 -2.50
N VAL A 505 6.60 16.38 -3.02
CA VAL A 505 7.82 15.78 -2.49
C VAL A 505 8.14 16.35 -1.11
N GLY A 506 8.16 15.45 -0.12
CA GLY A 506 8.52 15.73 1.25
C GLY A 506 9.95 16.25 1.40
N ARG A 507 10.26 16.75 2.59
CA ARG A 507 11.52 17.43 2.87
C ARG A 507 12.69 16.47 2.99
N CYS A 508 12.52 15.43 3.81
CA CYS A 508 13.56 14.49 4.18
C CYS A 508 13.01 13.30 4.98
N TYR A 509 13.90 12.39 5.34
CA TYR A 509 13.71 11.54 6.51
C TYR A 509 14.30 12.24 7.76
N VAL A 510 13.50 12.36 8.82
CA VAL A 510 13.89 13.04 10.07
C VAL A 510 15.13 12.39 10.67
N ASN A 511 16.16 13.22 10.91
CA ASN A 511 17.43 12.81 11.49
C ASN A 511 18.11 11.60 10.80
N ASP A 512 17.90 11.43 9.49
CA ASP A 512 18.49 10.36 8.67
C ASP A 512 18.99 10.91 7.32
N GLU A 513 20.16 11.57 7.36
CA GLU A 513 20.77 12.21 6.19
C GLU A 513 21.16 11.22 5.09
N GLU A 514 21.59 10.01 5.46
CA GLU A 514 22.04 9.00 4.52
C GLU A 514 20.88 8.54 3.62
N ARG A 515 19.76 8.11 4.23
CA ARG A 515 18.58 7.72 3.47
C ARG A 515 17.96 8.91 2.76
N THR A 516 18.03 10.10 3.35
CA THR A 516 17.54 11.32 2.71
C THR A 516 18.28 11.57 1.40
N ARG A 517 19.62 11.57 1.41
CA ARG A 517 20.43 11.80 0.21
C ARG A 517 20.24 10.74 -0.87
N ALA A 518 19.92 9.50 -0.47
CA ALA A 518 19.68 8.41 -1.39
C ALA A 518 18.31 8.49 -2.09
N ALA A 519 17.28 8.99 -1.40
CA ALA A 519 15.89 8.96 -1.86
C ALA A 519 15.36 10.32 -2.34
N PHE A 520 15.78 11.43 -1.72
CA PHE A 520 15.39 12.80 -2.06
C PHE A 520 16.56 13.47 -2.78
N VAL A 521 16.56 13.40 -4.11
CA VAL A 521 17.63 13.91 -4.98
C VAL A 521 17.20 15.21 -5.64
N SER A 522 18.15 15.95 -6.21
CA SER A 522 17.80 17.08 -7.10
C SER A 522 17.16 16.53 -8.38
N ASP A 523 16.08 17.16 -8.84
CA ASP A 523 15.45 16.79 -10.11
C ASP A 523 16.35 17.22 -11.29
N PRO A 524 16.93 16.28 -12.06
CA PRO A 524 17.75 16.63 -13.22
C PRO A 524 16.94 17.19 -14.39
N LEU A 525 15.61 16.99 -14.41
CA LEU A 525 14.71 17.43 -15.48
C LEU A 525 14.11 18.81 -15.20
N VAL A 526 14.07 19.23 -13.93
CA VAL A 526 13.52 20.53 -13.50
C VAL A 526 14.46 21.20 -12.50
N PRO A 527 15.29 22.18 -12.95
CA PRO A 527 16.25 22.85 -12.08
C PRO A 527 15.60 23.49 -10.84
N GLY A 528 16.18 23.22 -9.67
CA GLY A 528 15.72 23.78 -8.38
C GLY A 528 14.64 22.97 -7.68
N GLU A 529 14.07 21.95 -8.34
CA GLU A 529 13.08 21.06 -7.73
C GLU A 529 13.73 19.81 -7.11
N ARG A 530 13.00 19.19 -6.16
CA ARG A 530 13.38 17.92 -5.54
C ARG A 530 12.66 16.78 -6.26
N MET A 531 13.35 15.66 -6.41
CA MET A 531 12.80 14.41 -6.89
C MET A 531 12.87 13.35 -5.79
N TYR A 532 11.76 12.64 -5.56
CA TYR A 532 11.72 11.46 -4.70
C TYR A 532 11.73 10.17 -5.52
N ARG A 533 12.67 9.29 -5.20
CA ARG A 533 12.82 7.95 -5.80
C ARG A 533 12.05 6.92 -4.99
N SER A 534 11.00 6.34 -5.57
CA SER A 534 10.04 5.52 -4.81
C SER A 534 10.47 4.06 -4.57
N GLY A 535 11.36 3.54 -5.42
CA GLY A 535 11.64 2.10 -5.53
C GLY A 535 10.52 1.25 -6.16
N ASP A 536 9.37 1.86 -6.49
CA ASP A 536 8.30 1.24 -7.27
C ASP A 536 8.67 1.22 -8.76
N PHE A 537 8.21 0.20 -9.48
CA PHE A 537 8.37 0.06 -10.93
C PHE A 537 7.02 0.15 -11.61
N GLY A 538 6.99 0.85 -12.73
CA GLY A 538 5.79 1.05 -13.53
C GLY A 538 6.11 1.38 -14.98
N ARG A 539 5.07 1.69 -15.75
CA ARG A 539 5.19 2.18 -17.11
C ARG A 539 4.02 3.09 -17.48
N TRP A 540 4.24 3.98 -18.44
CA TRP A 540 3.19 4.77 -19.05
C TRP A 540 2.37 3.93 -20.04
N LEU A 541 1.05 3.96 -19.90
CA LEU A 541 0.13 3.43 -20.90
C LEU A 541 -0.04 4.44 -22.05
N PRO A 542 -0.49 3.99 -23.24
CA PRO A 542 -0.64 4.86 -24.41
C PRO A 542 -1.57 6.06 -24.21
N ASP A 543 -2.48 5.99 -23.23
CA ASP A 543 -3.44 7.05 -22.89
C ASP A 543 -2.95 8.02 -21.79
N GLY A 544 -1.68 7.89 -21.39
CA GLY A 544 -1.06 8.72 -20.37
C GLY A 544 -1.43 8.34 -18.93
N ARG A 545 -2.07 7.18 -18.70
CA ARG A 545 -2.24 6.63 -17.35
C ARG A 545 -1.02 5.80 -16.95
N LEU A 546 -0.75 5.75 -15.64
CA LEU A 546 0.36 4.97 -15.10
C LEU A 546 -0.08 3.55 -14.75
N GLU A 547 0.71 2.55 -15.11
CA GLU A 547 0.53 1.16 -14.69
C GLU A 547 1.62 0.77 -13.67
N PHE A 548 1.21 0.15 -12.56
CA PHE A 548 2.10 -0.38 -11.54
C PHE A 548 2.52 -1.82 -11.88
N LEU A 549 3.83 -2.09 -11.85
CA LEU A 549 4.39 -3.41 -12.17
C LEU A 549 4.96 -4.13 -10.93
N GLY A 550 5.25 -3.41 -9.84
CA GLY A 550 5.76 -4.00 -8.60
C GLY A 550 6.83 -3.14 -7.94
N ARG A 551 7.56 -3.73 -7.00
CA ARG A 551 8.73 -3.12 -6.35
C ARG A 551 10.01 -3.85 -6.73
N ARG A 552 11.12 -3.12 -6.77
CA ARG A 552 12.46 -3.72 -6.95
C ARG A 552 12.99 -4.33 -5.66
N ASP A 553 12.64 -3.75 -4.51
CA ASP A 553 13.10 -4.17 -3.19
C ASP A 553 12.18 -5.25 -2.58
N ALA A 554 12.54 -5.73 -1.38
CA ALA A 554 11.77 -6.74 -0.64
C ALA A 554 10.60 -6.12 0.14
N GLN A 555 10.22 -4.87 -0.12
CA GLN A 555 9.10 -4.24 0.57
C GLN A 555 7.78 -4.81 0.05
N VAL A 556 6.86 -5.08 0.97
CA VAL A 556 5.56 -5.66 0.67
C VAL A 556 4.44 -4.82 1.27
N LYS A 557 3.29 -4.81 0.60
CA LYS A 557 2.05 -4.26 1.14
C LYS A 557 1.13 -5.42 1.52
N ILE A 558 0.78 -5.53 2.80
CA ILE A 558 -0.10 -6.57 3.34
C ILE A 558 -1.22 -5.88 4.11
N ARG A 559 -2.48 -6.00 3.65
CA ARG A 559 -3.66 -5.38 4.27
C ARG A 559 -3.51 -3.86 4.39
N GLY A 560 -2.88 -3.24 3.38
CA GLY A 560 -2.50 -1.82 3.36
C GLY A 560 -1.29 -1.43 4.21
N PHE A 561 -0.76 -2.32 5.05
CA PHE A 561 0.44 -2.04 5.82
C PHE A 561 1.67 -2.13 4.92
N ARG A 562 2.45 -1.06 4.86
CA ARG A 562 3.77 -1.03 4.23
C ARG A 562 4.77 -1.68 5.17
N ILE A 563 5.23 -2.88 4.81
CA ILE A 563 6.11 -3.72 5.64
C ILE A 563 7.43 -3.93 4.91
N GLU A 564 8.52 -3.53 5.56
CA GLU A 564 9.88 -3.87 5.15
C GLU A 564 10.25 -5.23 5.75
N ILE A 565 10.42 -6.23 4.88
CA ILE A 565 10.78 -7.60 5.26
C ILE A 565 12.08 -7.61 6.10
N GLY A 566 13.04 -6.75 5.76
CA GLY A 566 14.31 -6.62 6.47
C GLY A 566 14.16 -6.19 7.94
N GLU A 567 13.10 -5.45 8.31
CA GLU A 567 12.84 -5.07 9.71
C GLU A 567 12.51 -6.28 10.57
N ILE A 568 11.76 -7.22 10.02
CA ILE A 568 11.39 -8.45 10.69
C ILE A 568 12.60 -9.39 10.77
N GLU A 569 13.34 -9.53 9.66
CA GLU A 569 14.57 -10.33 9.60
C GLU A 569 15.60 -9.87 10.63
N ASN A 570 15.85 -8.56 10.71
CA ASN A 570 16.79 -7.99 11.68
C ASN A 570 16.31 -8.12 13.12
N ALA A 571 15.01 -8.05 13.39
CA ALA A 571 14.46 -8.32 14.71
C ALA A 571 14.63 -9.80 15.10
N LEU A 572 14.39 -10.73 14.17
CA LEU A 572 14.62 -12.17 14.36
C LEU A 572 16.08 -12.48 14.67
N LEU A 573 17.03 -11.84 13.97
CA LEU A 573 18.47 -12.04 14.21
C LEU A 573 18.92 -11.61 15.62
N LYS A 574 18.15 -10.77 16.31
CA LYS A 574 18.42 -10.36 17.70
C LYS A 574 17.88 -11.37 18.72
N ALA A 575 17.02 -12.31 18.32
CA ALA A 575 16.50 -13.33 19.21
C ALA A 575 17.60 -14.36 19.56
N PRO A 576 17.86 -14.64 20.86
CA PRO A 576 18.91 -15.59 21.25
C PRO A 576 18.69 -16.98 20.65
N GLY A 577 19.66 -17.47 19.87
CA GLY A 577 19.62 -18.78 19.23
C GLY A 577 19.33 -18.75 17.72
N VAL A 578 18.91 -17.61 17.16
CA VAL A 578 18.78 -17.41 15.71
C VAL A 578 20.14 -17.02 15.12
N ARG A 579 20.58 -17.74 14.07
CA ARG A 579 21.83 -17.44 13.35
C ARG A 579 21.57 -16.64 12.06
N ASP A 580 20.66 -17.13 11.22
CA ASP A 580 20.22 -16.49 9.99
C ASP A 580 18.69 -16.42 9.99
N SER A 581 18.12 -15.42 9.30
CA SER A 581 16.68 -15.32 9.12
C SER A 581 16.31 -14.87 7.71
N ALA A 582 15.15 -15.30 7.25
CA ALA A 582 14.53 -14.80 6.03
C ALA A 582 13.01 -14.78 6.18
N VAL A 583 12.35 -13.74 5.71
CA VAL A 583 10.91 -13.61 5.76
C VAL A 583 10.35 -13.50 4.34
N VAL A 584 9.27 -14.21 4.07
CA VAL A 584 8.58 -14.19 2.78
C VAL A 584 7.10 -13.97 2.99
N VAL A 585 6.43 -13.49 1.94
CA VAL A 585 4.97 -13.42 1.92
C VAL A 585 4.44 -14.69 1.28
N VAL A 586 3.56 -15.38 1.99
CA VAL A 586 2.89 -16.61 1.55
C VAL A 586 1.41 -16.35 1.35
N GLY A 587 0.77 -17.19 0.53
CA GLY A 587 -0.64 -17.02 0.17
C GLY A 587 -0.90 -15.87 -0.82
N ALA A 588 -2.17 -15.71 -1.20
CA ALA A 588 -2.59 -14.75 -2.22
C ALA A 588 -3.78 -13.89 -1.76
N GLY A 589 -3.86 -12.66 -2.27
CA GLY A 589 -4.91 -11.70 -1.91
C GLY A 589 -4.92 -11.42 -0.40
N GLU A 590 -6.07 -11.60 0.23
CA GLU A 590 -6.28 -11.36 1.67
C GLU A 590 -5.57 -12.35 2.59
N ARG A 591 -5.14 -13.51 2.05
CA ARG A 591 -4.36 -14.52 2.81
C ARG A 591 -2.88 -14.23 2.84
N ARG A 592 -2.45 -13.13 2.22
CA ARG A 592 -1.05 -12.72 2.33
C ARG A 592 -0.69 -12.60 3.80
N GLN A 593 0.28 -13.41 4.18
CA GLN A 593 0.80 -13.50 5.54
C GLN A 593 2.31 -13.57 5.49
N LEU A 594 2.93 -13.20 6.59
CA LEU A 594 4.37 -13.27 6.76
C LEU A 594 4.73 -14.66 7.29
N ALA A 595 5.63 -15.34 6.60
CA ALA A 595 6.28 -16.57 7.04
C ALA A 595 7.77 -16.30 7.27
N ALA A 596 8.25 -16.62 8.46
CA ALA A 596 9.64 -16.50 8.85
C ALA A 596 10.36 -17.83 8.80
N PHE A 597 11.57 -17.83 8.26
CA PHE A 597 12.50 -18.93 8.21
C PHE A 597 13.71 -18.56 9.05
N CYS A 598 14.09 -19.41 10.00
CA CYS A 598 15.22 -19.19 10.88
C CYS A 598 16.19 -20.39 10.84
N THR A 599 17.47 -20.12 11.00
CA THR A 599 18.51 -21.14 11.24
C THR A 599 19.11 -20.96 12.64
N GLY A 600 19.90 -21.94 13.10
CA GLY A 600 20.50 -21.92 14.43
C GLY A 600 19.83 -22.92 15.37
N SER A 601 19.64 -22.56 16.63
CA SER A 601 18.92 -23.40 17.60
C SER A 601 17.45 -23.51 17.21
N GLU A 602 16.88 -24.70 17.36
CA GLU A 602 15.46 -24.92 17.14
C GLU A 602 14.67 -24.27 18.29
N LEU A 603 14.07 -23.11 17.99
CA LEU A 603 13.26 -22.33 18.91
C LEU A 603 11.79 -22.54 18.55
N SER A 604 10.92 -22.63 19.57
CA SER A 604 9.49 -22.73 19.32
C SER A 604 8.95 -21.44 18.68
N SER A 605 7.97 -21.59 17.79
CA SER A 605 7.30 -20.47 17.13
C SER A 605 6.76 -19.44 18.12
N GLY A 606 6.25 -19.88 19.27
CA GLY A 606 5.78 -19.00 20.34
C GLY A 606 6.88 -18.15 20.98
N ARG A 607 8.11 -18.66 21.10
CA ARG A 607 9.25 -17.87 21.61
C ARG A 607 9.71 -16.82 20.60
N LEU A 608 9.76 -17.18 19.32
CA LEU A 608 10.11 -16.25 18.25
C LEU A 608 9.05 -15.16 18.10
N ALA A 609 7.77 -15.52 18.10
CA ALA A 609 6.67 -14.56 18.07
C ALA A 609 6.73 -13.59 19.25
N ALA A 610 6.89 -14.10 20.48
CA ALA A 610 7.00 -13.26 21.68
C ALA A 610 8.18 -12.28 21.61
N ALA A 611 9.36 -12.74 21.14
CA ALA A 611 10.53 -11.88 20.99
C ALA A 611 10.30 -10.75 19.96
N LEU A 612 9.52 -11.02 18.89
CA LEU A 612 9.17 -10.00 17.90
C LEU A 612 8.10 -9.05 18.40
N ASP A 613 7.11 -9.53 19.15
CA ASP A 613 6.01 -8.74 19.72
C ASP A 613 6.52 -7.65 20.68
N GLU A 614 7.67 -7.87 21.31
CA GLU A 614 8.33 -6.89 22.19
C GLU A 614 8.90 -5.66 21.44
N VAL A 615 9.18 -5.78 20.14
CA VAL A 615 9.94 -4.78 19.38
C VAL A 615 9.25 -4.32 18.09
N LEU A 616 8.35 -5.12 17.53
CA LEU A 616 7.61 -4.83 16.32
C LEU A 616 6.12 -4.57 16.61
N PRO A 617 5.43 -3.77 15.78
CA PRO A 617 3.98 -3.73 15.77
C PRO A 617 3.40 -5.11 15.43
N ALA A 618 2.24 -5.42 16.01
CA ALA A 618 1.57 -6.72 15.83
C ALA A 618 1.36 -7.10 14.34
N TYR A 619 1.11 -6.12 13.45
CA TYR A 619 0.92 -6.40 12.02
C TYR A 619 2.21 -6.82 11.28
N MET A 620 3.39 -6.64 11.88
CA MET A 620 4.68 -7.05 11.31
C MET A 620 5.15 -8.41 11.84
N VAL A 621 4.47 -8.99 12.85
CA VAL A 621 4.86 -10.28 13.42
C VAL A 621 4.41 -11.42 12.49
N PRO A 622 5.34 -12.31 12.05
CA PRO A 622 5.02 -13.47 11.23
C PRO A 622 3.99 -14.40 11.87
N HIS A 623 3.16 -14.99 11.03
CA HIS A 623 2.13 -15.94 11.45
C HIS A 623 2.67 -17.38 11.44
N HIS A 624 3.66 -17.65 10.58
CA HIS A 624 4.34 -18.93 10.46
C HIS A 624 5.83 -18.78 10.74
N PHE A 625 6.40 -19.74 11.48
CA PHE A 625 7.83 -19.83 11.75
C PHE A 625 8.31 -21.22 11.39
N TYR A 626 9.32 -21.29 10.53
CA TYR A 626 9.93 -22.52 10.06
C TYR A 626 11.41 -22.53 10.44
N HIS A 627 11.87 -23.64 11.00
CA HIS A 627 13.29 -23.87 11.22
C HIS A 627 13.88 -24.60 10.03
N LEU A 628 15.00 -24.09 9.52
CA LEU A 628 15.79 -24.74 8.48
C LEU A 628 17.23 -24.94 8.97
N PRO A 629 17.90 -26.03 8.56
CA PRO A 629 19.33 -26.20 8.85
C PRO A 629 20.16 -25.08 8.21
N GLU A 630 19.82 -24.68 6.98
CA GLU A 630 20.42 -23.57 6.23
C GLU A 630 19.38 -22.89 5.33
N LEU A 631 19.57 -21.62 5.02
CA LEU A 631 18.71 -20.90 4.08
C LEU A 631 19.12 -21.24 2.63
N PRO A 632 18.16 -21.55 1.73
CA PRO A 632 18.46 -21.80 0.33
C PRO A 632 19.00 -20.53 -0.31
N LEU A 633 20.03 -20.67 -1.14
CA LEU A 633 20.67 -19.57 -1.86
C LEU A 633 20.47 -19.73 -3.37
N THR A 634 20.36 -18.61 -4.08
CA THR A 634 20.41 -18.53 -5.54
C THR A 634 21.82 -18.82 -6.05
N GLY A 635 21.99 -19.05 -7.36
CA GLY A 635 23.31 -19.24 -7.99
C GLY A 635 24.30 -18.08 -7.78
N ASN A 636 23.81 -16.90 -7.36
CA ASN A 636 24.62 -15.72 -7.03
C ASN A 636 24.87 -15.56 -5.51
N GLY A 637 24.58 -16.58 -4.70
CA GLY A 637 24.84 -16.59 -3.26
C GLY A 637 23.89 -15.75 -2.41
N LYS A 638 22.81 -15.19 -2.97
CA LYS A 638 21.75 -14.48 -2.22
C LYS A 638 20.64 -15.43 -1.79
N THR A 639 19.98 -15.19 -0.67
CA THR A 639 18.82 -15.99 -0.21
C THR A 639 17.75 -16.13 -1.28
N ASP A 640 17.40 -17.37 -1.61
CA ASP A 640 16.37 -17.69 -2.60
C ASP A 640 14.97 -17.64 -1.96
N ARG A 641 14.39 -16.44 -1.98
CA ARG A 641 13.04 -16.18 -1.45
C ARG A 641 11.94 -16.92 -2.23
N LYS A 642 12.17 -17.27 -3.50
CA LYS A 642 11.20 -18.07 -4.29
C LYS A 642 11.25 -19.54 -3.88
N ALA A 643 12.45 -20.07 -3.58
CA ALA A 643 12.59 -21.38 -2.97
C ALA A 643 11.95 -21.39 -1.57
N LEU A 644 12.19 -20.37 -0.74
CA LEU A 644 11.56 -20.27 0.58
C LEU A 644 10.03 -20.16 0.51
N ALA A 645 9.47 -19.37 -0.41
CA ALA A 645 8.02 -19.29 -0.60
C ALA A 645 7.44 -20.65 -1.03
N ARG A 646 8.12 -21.37 -1.93
CA ARG A 646 7.74 -22.75 -2.29
C ARG A 646 7.87 -23.70 -1.14
N VAL A 647 8.93 -23.62 -0.34
CA VAL A 647 9.09 -24.41 0.90
C VAL A 647 7.97 -24.06 1.88
N ALA A 648 7.56 -22.80 1.98
CA ALA A 648 6.43 -22.42 2.82
C ALA A 648 5.12 -23.01 2.30
N ASP A 649 4.87 -22.95 0.99
CA ASP A 649 3.68 -23.54 0.36
C ASP A 649 3.72 -25.07 0.42
N GLU A 650 4.90 -25.67 0.31
CA GLU A 650 5.15 -27.10 0.43
C GLU A 650 4.99 -27.52 1.87
N LEU A 651 5.53 -26.83 2.87
CA LEU A 651 5.35 -27.16 4.29
C LEU A 651 3.92 -26.84 4.76
N ALA A 652 3.29 -25.81 4.21
CA ALA A 652 1.86 -25.57 4.37
C ALA A 652 0.99 -26.63 3.67
N GLY A 653 1.55 -27.31 2.64
CA GLY A 653 0.93 -28.42 1.90
C GLY A 653 1.42 -29.82 2.29
N HIS A 654 2.46 -29.96 3.10
CA HIS A 654 3.16 -31.20 3.50
C HIS A 654 3.19 -31.34 5.02
N ASP A 655 2.05 -31.06 5.64
CA ASP A 655 1.34 -32.06 6.45
C ASP A 655 0.18 -32.72 5.65
N GLY A 656 0.22 -32.63 4.32
CA GLY A 656 -0.88 -33.02 3.42
C GLY A 656 -0.70 -34.29 2.58
N ARG A 657 0.30 -35.16 2.85
CA ARG A 657 0.32 -36.62 2.53
C ARG A 657 1.71 -37.26 2.70
N SER A 658 1.92 -37.95 3.82
CA SER A 658 2.77 -39.14 3.90
C SER A 658 2.03 -40.19 4.71
N VAL A 659 1.85 -41.38 4.12
CA VAL A 659 1.51 -42.67 4.73
C VAL A 659 0.63 -42.62 6.00
N VAL A 660 -0.69 -42.73 5.83
CA VAL A 660 -1.69 -43.13 6.86
C VAL A 660 -1.30 -42.76 8.30
N GLN A 661 -1.30 -41.47 8.60
CA GLN A 661 -1.56 -40.98 9.95
C GLN A 661 -2.73 -40.03 9.88
N GLU A 662 -3.75 -40.27 10.72
CA GLU A 662 -4.89 -39.38 10.81
C GLU A 662 -4.42 -37.99 11.24
N PRO A 663 -5.03 -36.90 10.73
CA PRO A 663 -4.69 -35.55 11.16
C PRO A 663 -4.82 -35.43 12.68
N ASP A 664 -3.78 -34.89 13.32
CA ASP A 664 -3.63 -34.84 14.77
C ASP A 664 -4.83 -34.10 15.41
N GLY A 665 -5.45 -34.70 16.44
CA GLY A 665 -6.68 -34.22 17.06
C GLY A 665 -7.95 -34.97 16.65
N GLU A 666 -9.06 -34.62 17.28
CA GLU A 666 -10.33 -35.33 17.09
C GLU A 666 -11.14 -34.72 15.93
N ALA A 667 -11.83 -35.58 15.16
CA ALA A 667 -12.77 -35.10 14.14
C ALA A 667 -13.95 -34.34 14.77
N PRO A 668 -14.53 -33.33 14.09
CA PRO A 668 -15.74 -32.63 14.54
C PRO A 668 -16.87 -33.60 14.95
N ARG A 669 -17.26 -33.55 16.23
CA ARG A 669 -18.24 -34.44 16.86
C ARG A 669 -19.65 -33.88 16.84
N THR A 670 -19.81 -32.60 17.19
CA THR A 670 -21.14 -31.98 17.25
C THR A 670 -21.59 -31.49 15.88
N GLU A 671 -22.89 -31.23 15.72
CA GLU A 671 -23.40 -30.64 14.48
C GLU A 671 -22.85 -29.24 14.26
N THR A 672 -22.72 -28.46 15.33
CA THR A 672 -22.13 -27.12 15.31
C THR A 672 -20.65 -27.17 14.94
N GLU A 673 -19.87 -28.13 15.48
CA GLU A 673 -18.47 -28.33 15.09
C GLU A 673 -18.35 -28.69 13.60
N ARG A 674 -19.22 -29.55 13.05
CA ARG A 674 -19.23 -29.90 11.62
C ARG A 674 -19.60 -28.72 10.72
N ARG A 675 -20.63 -27.96 11.10
CA ARG A 675 -21.04 -26.74 10.38
C ARG A 675 -19.91 -25.71 10.38
N LEU A 676 -19.28 -25.48 11.54
CA LEU A 676 -18.14 -24.58 11.67
C LEU A 676 -16.94 -25.04 10.85
N ALA A 677 -16.62 -26.33 10.84
CA ALA A 677 -15.55 -26.88 10.01
C ALA A 677 -15.82 -26.64 8.52
N GLY A 678 -17.06 -26.78 8.06
CA GLY A 678 -17.45 -26.43 6.69
C GLY A 678 -17.26 -24.93 6.38
N LEU A 679 -17.71 -24.05 7.27
CA LEU A 679 -17.53 -22.61 7.11
C LEU A 679 -16.05 -22.20 7.13
N TRP A 680 -15.25 -22.78 8.03
CA TRP A 680 -13.81 -22.59 8.07
C TRP A 680 -13.16 -23.08 6.79
N ALA A 681 -13.55 -24.25 6.28
CA ALA A 681 -13.06 -24.76 5.01
C ALA A 681 -13.37 -23.78 3.85
N ASP A 682 -14.55 -23.16 3.84
CA ASP A 682 -14.91 -22.20 2.80
C ASP A 682 -14.16 -20.87 2.91
N VAL A 683 -14.00 -20.34 4.12
CA VAL A 683 -13.31 -19.08 4.41
C VAL A 683 -11.80 -19.24 4.22
N LEU A 684 -11.23 -20.32 4.76
CA LEU A 684 -9.81 -20.65 4.74
C LEU A 684 -9.41 -21.46 3.50
N LYS A 685 -10.35 -21.85 2.62
CA LYS A 685 -10.14 -22.68 1.40
C LYS A 685 -9.14 -23.81 1.66
N VAL A 686 -9.32 -24.48 2.80
CA VAL A 686 -8.63 -25.72 3.16
C VAL A 686 -9.65 -26.86 3.12
N PRO A 687 -9.24 -28.12 2.89
CA PRO A 687 -10.16 -29.24 2.96
C PRO A 687 -10.81 -29.34 4.35
N ALA A 688 -12.13 -29.49 4.40
CA ALA A 688 -12.84 -29.67 5.68
C ALA A 688 -12.35 -30.91 6.46
N THR A 689 -11.80 -31.90 5.74
CA THR A 689 -11.18 -33.10 6.31
C THR A 689 -9.94 -32.81 7.16
N ASP A 690 -9.33 -31.64 7.02
CA ASP A 690 -8.09 -31.25 7.68
C ASP A 690 -8.37 -30.39 8.93
N ILE A 691 -9.64 -30.04 9.15
CA ILE A 691 -10.08 -29.26 10.30
C ILE A 691 -10.52 -30.23 11.40
N ARG A 692 -9.92 -30.06 12.58
CA ARG A 692 -10.10 -30.86 13.80
C ARG A 692 -10.69 -29.99 14.91
N ARG A 693 -11.20 -30.63 15.96
CA ARG A 693 -11.78 -29.96 17.13
C ARG A 693 -10.77 -29.00 17.79
N GLU A 694 -9.51 -29.40 17.81
CA GLU A 694 -8.40 -28.65 18.37
C GLU A 694 -7.68 -27.77 17.33
N SER A 695 -8.20 -27.68 16.09
CA SER A 695 -7.62 -26.80 15.09
C SER A 695 -7.75 -25.33 15.52
N HIS A 696 -6.62 -24.63 15.46
CA HIS A 696 -6.54 -23.21 15.76
C HIS A 696 -6.71 -22.37 14.48
N PHE A 697 -7.69 -21.46 14.46
CA PHE A 697 -8.10 -20.70 13.28
C PHE A 697 -6.93 -19.97 12.60
N PHE A 698 -6.11 -19.27 13.38
CA PHE A 698 -4.97 -18.52 12.86
C PHE A 698 -3.82 -19.42 12.39
N ALA A 699 -3.68 -20.61 12.97
CA ALA A 699 -2.65 -21.57 12.55
C ALA A 699 -2.97 -22.14 11.16
N LEU A 700 -4.26 -22.26 10.84
CA LEU A 700 -4.77 -22.65 9.52
C LEU A 700 -4.82 -21.48 8.50
N GLY A 701 -4.13 -20.37 8.78
CA GLY A 701 -4.09 -19.21 7.88
C GLY A 701 -5.29 -18.26 8.03
N GLY A 702 -6.03 -18.33 9.13
CA GLY A 702 -7.05 -17.34 9.50
C GLY A 702 -6.47 -15.95 9.73
N THR A 703 -7.26 -14.92 9.45
CA THR A 703 -6.90 -13.50 9.60
C THR A 703 -8.05 -12.73 10.25
N SER A 704 -7.83 -11.50 10.74
CA SER A 704 -8.93 -10.66 11.25
C SER A 704 -10.04 -10.48 10.22
N LEU A 705 -9.68 -10.38 8.94
CA LEU A 705 -10.64 -10.26 7.84
C LEU A 705 -11.42 -11.56 7.61
N SER A 706 -10.72 -12.70 7.75
CA SER A 706 -11.35 -14.02 7.70
C SER A 706 -12.33 -14.24 8.86
N LEU A 707 -12.05 -13.68 10.06
CA LEU A 707 -12.99 -13.72 11.19
C LEU A 707 -14.27 -12.96 10.88
N VAL A 708 -14.16 -11.79 10.23
CA VAL A 708 -15.35 -11.04 9.81
C VAL A 708 -16.20 -11.86 8.84
N ARG A 709 -15.59 -12.48 7.83
CA ARG A 709 -16.30 -13.38 6.90
C ARG A 709 -16.92 -14.59 7.59
N LEU A 710 -16.24 -15.14 8.59
CA LEU A 710 -16.77 -16.23 9.40
C LEU A 710 -17.97 -15.77 10.24
N ALA A 711 -17.91 -14.60 10.87
CA ALA A 711 -19.03 -14.02 11.61
C ALA A 711 -20.25 -13.82 10.69
N ILE A 712 -20.03 -13.35 9.45
CA ILE A 712 -21.07 -13.22 8.42
C ILE A 712 -21.69 -14.60 8.10
N GLY A 713 -20.87 -15.62 7.84
CA GLY A 713 -21.35 -16.98 7.56
C GLY A 713 -22.07 -17.67 8.73
N LEU A 714 -21.87 -17.17 9.95
CA LEU A 714 -22.55 -17.59 11.17
C LEU A 714 -23.78 -16.74 11.51
N ASP A 715 -24.28 -15.95 10.55
CA ASP A 715 -25.42 -15.04 10.75
C ASP A 715 -25.23 -14.11 11.96
N ARG A 716 -23.96 -13.81 12.29
CA ARG A 716 -23.55 -12.93 13.40
C ARG A 716 -24.01 -13.40 14.78
N VAL A 717 -24.20 -14.70 14.98
CA VAL A 717 -24.44 -15.29 16.32
C VAL A 717 -23.30 -14.97 17.30
N VAL A 718 -22.09 -14.75 16.77
CA VAL A 718 -20.87 -14.38 17.49
C VAL A 718 -20.16 -13.23 16.78
N SER A 719 -19.59 -12.30 17.56
CA SER A 719 -18.84 -11.16 17.02
C SER A 719 -17.40 -11.53 16.62
N PRO A 720 -16.74 -10.79 15.71
CA PRO A 720 -15.33 -11.03 15.35
C PRO A 720 -14.37 -10.99 16.56
N ARG A 721 -14.67 -10.19 17.58
CA ARG A 721 -13.91 -10.15 18.83
C ARG A 721 -14.02 -11.47 19.59
N GLU A 722 -15.23 -11.97 19.75
CA GLU A 722 -15.49 -13.27 20.39
C GLU A 722 -14.83 -14.41 19.61
N LEU A 723 -14.87 -14.37 18.27
CA LEU A 723 -14.15 -15.33 17.42
C LEU A 723 -12.64 -15.30 17.65
N LYS A 724 -12.06 -14.12 17.90
CA LYS A 724 -10.63 -13.95 18.20
C LYS A 724 -10.27 -14.50 19.58
N GLU A 725 -11.16 -14.35 20.55
CA GLU A 725 -10.98 -14.83 21.94
C GLU A 725 -11.18 -16.35 22.06
N ALA A 726 -11.89 -16.99 21.12
CA ALA A 726 -12.10 -18.45 21.03
C ALA A 726 -11.56 -19.02 19.70
N PRO A 727 -10.22 -19.12 19.52
CA PRO A 727 -9.63 -19.47 18.23
C PRO A 727 -9.61 -20.97 17.91
N LEU A 728 -10.05 -21.85 18.83
CA LEU A 728 -10.16 -23.30 18.59
C LEU A 728 -11.57 -23.66 18.08
N LEU A 729 -11.66 -24.63 17.15
CA LEU A 729 -12.95 -25.03 16.57
C LEU A 729 -13.97 -25.47 17.64
N ALA A 730 -13.55 -26.29 18.61
CA ALA A 730 -14.41 -26.78 19.68
C ALA A 730 -14.89 -25.67 20.63
N ASP A 731 -13.98 -24.77 21.02
CA ASP A 731 -14.32 -23.63 21.89
C ASP A 731 -15.30 -22.68 21.19
N LEU A 732 -15.08 -22.46 19.90
CA LEU A 732 -15.99 -21.66 19.08
C LEU A 732 -17.35 -22.34 18.93
N ALA A 733 -17.40 -23.66 18.73
CA ALA A 733 -18.65 -24.40 18.67
C ALA A 733 -19.45 -24.28 19.97
N ALA A 734 -18.77 -24.43 21.12
CA ALA A 734 -19.39 -24.24 22.42
C ALA A 734 -19.93 -22.82 22.61
N LEU A 735 -19.21 -21.80 22.14
CA LEU A 735 -19.65 -20.41 22.19
C LEU A 735 -20.88 -20.15 21.32
N VAL A 736 -20.89 -20.69 20.09
CA VAL A 736 -22.04 -20.59 19.17
C VAL A 736 -23.26 -21.29 19.76
N ASP A 737 -23.10 -22.48 20.34
CA ASP A 737 -24.18 -23.22 20.98
C ASP A 737 -24.75 -22.46 22.20
N ALA A 738 -23.88 -21.88 23.03
CA ALA A 738 -24.29 -21.07 24.18
C ALA A 738 -25.09 -19.82 23.77
N ARG A 739 -24.71 -19.17 22.66
CA ARG A 739 -25.41 -18.00 22.11
C ARG A 739 -26.72 -18.37 21.41
N ALA A 740 -26.74 -19.46 20.65
CA ALA A 740 -27.95 -19.97 20.02
C ALA A 740 -29.00 -20.40 21.05
N GLY A 741 -28.57 -20.98 22.19
CA GLY A 741 -29.46 -21.31 23.31
C GLY A 741 -30.06 -20.09 24.03
N ALA A 742 -29.37 -18.96 24.04
CA ALA A 742 -29.84 -17.72 24.69
C ALA A 742 -30.88 -16.93 23.86
N VAL A 743 -30.97 -17.17 22.54
CA VAL A 743 -31.93 -16.51 21.65
C VAL A 743 -33.33 -17.17 21.70
N VAL A 744 -33.45 -18.37 22.28
CA VAL A 744 -34.69 -19.17 22.29
C VAL A 744 -35.61 -18.91 23.50
N THR A 745 -35.22 -18.09 24.48
CA THR A 745 -36.15 -17.68 25.55
C THR A 745 -37.01 -16.49 25.12
N ASP A 746 -38.06 -16.79 24.37
CA ASP A 746 -39.18 -15.89 24.09
C ASP A 746 -39.92 -15.53 25.41
N PRO A 747 -40.06 -14.24 25.77
CA PRO A 747 -40.79 -13.79 26.97
C PRO A 747 -42.30 -14.09 26.94
N THR A 748 -42.85 -14.64 25.87
CA THR A 748 -44.32 -14.81 25.71
C THR A 748 -44.90 -16.14 26.22
N LYS A 749 -44.11 -16.98 26.91
CA LYS A 749 -44.58 -18.24 27.53
C LYS A 749 -44.54 -18.27 29.07
N MET A 750 -44.85 -17.14 29.72
CA MET A 750 -45.07 -17.08 31.17
C MET A 750 -46.45 -16.52 31.57
N ALA A 751 -47.44 -16.53 30.67
CA ALA A 751 -48.79 -16.03 30.93
C ALA A 751 -49.91 -17.01 30.54
N ALA A 752 -49.66 -18.33 30.58
CA ALA A 752 -50.67 -19.34 30.22
C ALA A 752 -50.83 -20.50 31.22
N ASP A 753 -50.13 -20.50 32.37
CA ASP A 753 -50.28 -21.53 33.42
C ASP A 753 -50.62 -20.90 34.79
N ALA A 754 -51.49 -19.89 34.79
CA ALA A 754 -52.10 -19.33 35.99
C ALA A 754 -53.60 -19.08 35.75
N ASP A 755 -54.32 -20.14 35.42
CA ASP A 755 -55.77 -20.32 35.65
C ASP A 755 -56.11 -21.81 35.39
N ASP A 756 -55.79 -22.66 36.37
CA ASP A 756 -56.59 -23.80 36.83
C ASP A 756 -56.07 -24.34 38.18
#